data_AF-A0A0K0CXY8-F1
#
_entry.id   AF-A0A0K0CXY8-F1
#
_cell.length_a   1.000
_cell.length_b   1.000
_cell.length_c   1.000
_cell.angle_alpha   90.00
_cell.angle_beta   90.00
_cell.angle_gamma   90.00
#
_symmetry.space_group_name_H-M   'P 1'
#
loop_
_entity.id
_entity.type
_entity.pdbx_description
1 polymer ?
#
loop_
_entity_poly.entity_id
_entity_poly.type
_entity_poly.pdbx_seq_one_letter_code
_entity_poly.pdbx_strand_id
1 'polypeptide(L)'
;MVDLSQVEEVSMEIDSRKELILRNLQEALGVDKLEKQLGIHGKTPHVYWGTATTGRPHVGYFVPIRKIADFLQAGLKVSWLPLIFTLTKLSLISAFYVTVLFADLHAFLDNMKSTWEQLENRVIYYESVIKALLMSLGVPIDRLNFVRGTTYQLSREYTLDLFRLCVQVSHRDALRAGAEVVKQVESPLLSGLLYPLLQALDEQYLKVDGQFGGVDQRKIFILAEEQLPKLKLGKRWHLMNPMVPGLTGSKMSSSEADSKIDLLDTHEVVEQKIRAAVCNRQEDGNGVLAFFNFVLFPIVSPGSLMVANKDFFTYEDLRDSFLNGDLSEEDLKTVLVEFINELLIKARAVQGHCESDIVREALEKGYEEVSSRVVRLSVQSVVHISDDQLHVVNQIVNGDKIINGDDLALRSCVAKGRSIRVTFIIHPKGRFHLGFVLGLLKMKSLVSQGIDIEGVVLISDMEAFLDNEKVSWSAREARTEYFSQVCTVFINLLGLKEKVRAVKATALDSMFSQDYVLNMYKMASSVTRDDTMVTEGTSLGGNLVPLLYALNHHVLKTDLALIGDDSISIANVSTKLWSCLGLNSPAQLAFPVLIGCDGKKMACSAPDFLLDPFDTPKQIKMKLARSFCEPQNLKENVAMFLAKQLVFPLLSSEAISIFSAFHIKRSVENGGDLSVKSYEDLEHEFVCGSNPAFPLHPGDLKNAVVGFINEFVSMLLRYKHQCLWLVVIFIFQQSNLWS
;
A
#
# COMPACT_ATOMS: atom_id res chain seq x y z
N MET A 1 -22.50 42.36 33.04
CA MET A 1 -22.81 42.94 31.72
C MET A 1 -21.70 42.51 30.81
N VAL A 2 -21.99 41.63 29.85
CA VAL A 2 -21.04 41.34 28.77
C VAL A 2 -21.02 42.59 27.90
N ASP A 3 -19.84 43.17 27.69
CA ASP A 3 -19.67 44.39 26.90
C ASP A 3 -20.03 44.08 25.44
N LEU A 4 -21.20 44.53 25.00
CA LEU A 4 -21.75 44.25 23.67
C LEU A 4 -20.84 44.79 22.55
N SER A 5 -20.05 45.83 22.84
CA SER A 5 -19.10 46.43 21.89
C SER A 5 -17.92 45.49 21.58
N GLN A 6 -17.38 44.78 22.58
CA GLN A 6 -16.31 43.81 22.37
C GLN A 6 -16.78 42.55 21.63
N VAL A 7 -18.06 42.19 21.76
CA VAL A 7 -18.64 41.04 21.04
C VAL A 7 -18.86 41.37 19.56
N GLU A 8 -19.28 42.59 19.23
CA GLU A 8 -19.42 43.06 17.84
C GLU A 8 -18.07 43.19 17.12
N GLU A 9 -17.05 43.72 17.80
CA GLU A 9 -15.71 43.92 17.22
C GLU A 9 -15.02 42.58 16.88
N VAL A 10 -15.14 41.59 17.77
CA VAL A 10 -14.64 40.22 17.54
C VAL A 10 -15.40 39.54 16.40
N SER A 11 -16.71 39.76 16.27
CA SER A 11 -17.51 39.22 15.16
C SER A 11 -17.07 39.79 13.81
N MET A 12 -16.81 41.10 13.73
CA MET A 12 -16.37 41.77 12.50
C MET A 12 -14.97 41.30 12.05
N GLU A 13 -14.05 41.07 12.99
CA GLU A 13 -12.72 40.52 12.68
C GLU A 13 -12.82 39.08 12.11
N ILE A 14 -13.69 38.25 12.68
CA ILE A 14 -13.93 36.88 12.21
C ILE A 14 -14.51 36.88 10.80
N ASP A 15 -15.49 37.75 10.54
CA ASP A 15 -16.13 37.86 9.22
C ASP A 15 -15.14 38.36 8.15
N SER A 16 -14.30 39.35 8.47
CA SER A 16 -13.26 39.83 7.57
C SER A 16 -12.22 38.74 7.24
N ARG A 17 -11.77 37.98 8.24
CA ARG A 17 -10.84 36.85 8.04
C ARG A 17 -11.47 35.74 7.20
N LYS A 18 -12.75 35.44 7.45
CA LYS A 18 -13.51 34.45 6.69
C LYS A 18 -13.65 34.87 5.23
N GLU A 19 -14.01 36.12 4.96
CA GLU A 19 -14.10 36.66 3.60
C GLU A 19 -12.76 36.54 2.88
N LEU A 20 -11.65 36.87 3.55
CA LEU A 20 -10.31 36.73 3.01
C LEU A 20 -9.94 35.28 2.69
N ILE A 21 -10.36 34.31 3.52
CA ILE A 21 -10.14 32.87 3.28
C ILE A 21 -11.01 32.36 2.12
N LEU A 22 -12.27 32.79 2.03
CA LEU A 22 -13.24 32.24 1.08
C LEU A 22 -13.25 32.94 -0.28
N ARG A 23 -12.70 34.16 -0.41
CA ARG A 23 -12.67 34.87 -1.69
C ARG A 23 -11.94 34.06 -2.77
N ASN A 24 -12.44 34.18 -4.00
CA ASN A 24 -11.88 33.58 -5.22
C ASN A 24 -11.78 32.04 -5.19
N LEU A 25 -12.51 31.38 -4.29
CA LEU A 25 -12.71 29.93 -4.32
C LEU A 25 -13.93 29.59 -5.19
N GLN A 26 -13.85 28.45 -5.89
CA GLN A 26 -14.99 27.92 -6.64
C GLN A 26 -15.96 27.17 -5.71
N GLU A 27 -15.42 26.44 -4.74
CA GLU A 27 -16.20 25.63 -3.81
C GLU A 27 -15.48 25.53 -2.47
N ALA A 28 -16.25 25.43 -1.37
CA ALA A 28 -15.72 25.21 -0.03
C ALA A 28 -16.61 24.20 0.70
N LEU A 29 -16.00 23.18 1.30
CA LEU A 29 -16.67 22.12 2.07
C LEU A 29 -16.30 22.25 3.55
N GLY A 30 -17.28 22.07 4.43
CA GLY A 30 -17.05 22.10 5.88
C GLY A 30 -16.84 23.50 6.47
N VAL A 31 -17.39 24.54 5.83
CA VAL A 31 -17.27 25.95 6.24
C VAL A 31 -17.74 26.17 7.69
N ASP A 32 -18.81 25.49 8.14
CA ASP A 32 -19.28 25.56 9.54
C ASP A 32 -18.18 25.21 10.55
N LYS A 33 -17.28 24.28 10.20
CA LYS A 33 -16.17 23.89 11.06
C LYS A 33 -15.07 24.96 11.06
N LEU A 34 -14.78 25.54 9.90
CA LEU A 34 -13.86 26.66 9.76
C LEU A 34 -14.34 27.85 10.60
N GLU A 35 -15.62 28.23 10.48
CA GLU A 35 -16.23 29.32 11.28
C GLU A 35 -16.11 29.07 12.78
N LYS A 36 -16.46 27.86 13.23
CA LYS A 36 -16.29 27.47 14.64
C LYS A 36 -14.83 27.56 15.09
N GLN A 37 -13.88 27.23 14.23
CA GLN A 37 -12.45 27.33 14.57
C GLN A 37 -11.95 28.77 14.62
N LEU A 38 -12.44 29.64 13.72
CA LEU A 38 -12.13 31.07 13.71
C LEU A 38 -12.70 31.78 14.94
N GLY A 39 -13.88 31.36 15.44
CA GLY A 39 -14.50 31.91 16.64
C GLY A 39 -13.91 31.44 17.98
N ILE A 40 -12.99 30.47 18.00
CA ILE A 40 -12.34 30.03 19.24
C ILE A 40 -11.14 30.93 19.53
N HIS A 41 -11.23 31.73 20.60
CA HIS A 41 -10.16 32.64 21.01
C HIS A 41 -8.80 31.90 21.19
N GLY A 42 -7.77 32.36 20.49
CA GLY A 42 -6.41 31.79 20.54
C GLY A 42 -6.19 30.52 19.71
N LYS A 43 -7.24 29.98 19.08
CA LYS A 43 -7.13 28.95 18.05
C LYS A 43 -6.92 29.62 16.71
N THR A 44 -6.03 29.05 15.91
CA THR A 44 -5.83 29.51 14.55
C THR A 44 -5.83 28.26 13.65
N PRO A 45 -6.69 28.18 12.61
CA PRO A 45 -6.83 26.95 11.82
C PRO A 45 -5.53 26.59 11.07
N HIS A 46 -5.21 25.30 10.92
CA HIS A 46 -4.08 24.82 10.09
C HIS A 46 -4.56 24.39 8.70
N VAL A 47 -4.03 24.99 7.63
CA VAL A 47 -4.24 24.56 6.25
C VAL A 47 -2.95 24.00 5.62
N TYR A 48 -3.09 22.95 4.79
CA TYR A 48 -2.02 22.55 3.88
C TYR A 48 -2.42 22.60 2.41
N TRP A 49 -1.41 22.77 1.57
CA TRP A 49 -1.49 22.65 0.13
C TRP A 49 -0.45 21.64 -0.37
N GLY A 50 -0.90 20.65 -1.13
CA GLY A 50 -0.02 19.64 -1.72
C GLY A 50 0.34 19.99 -3.16
N THR A 51 1.63 19.93 -3.50
CA THR A 51 2.11 20.08 -4.87
C THR A 51 2.99 18.90 -5.27
N ALA A 52 2.66 18.26 -6.39
CA ALA A 52 3.45 17.17 -6.94
C ALA A 52 4.62 17.73 -7.74
N THR A 53 5.83 17.29 -7.42
CA THR A 53 7.09 17.77 -8.03
C THR A 53 7.39 17.04 -9.35
N THR A 54 6.45 17.11 -10.30
CA THR A 54 6.53 16.44 -11.59
C THR A 54 7.09 17.35 -12.68
N GLY A 55 6.26 18.19 -13.31
CA GLY A 55 6.65 19.10 -14.40
C GLY A 55 7.40 20.34 -13.92
N ARG A 56 7.73 21.26 -14.82
CA ARG A 56 8.19 22.61 -14.44
C ARG A 56 6.98 23.46 -14.03
N PRO A 57 7.03 24.21 -12.91
CA PRO A 57 5.99 25.17 -12.56
C PRO A 57 5.81 26.22 -13.67
N HIS A 58 4.56 26.59 -13.93
CA HIS A 58 4.17 27.58 -14.93
C HIS A 58 3.39 28.72 -14.26
N VAL A 59 3.06 29.78 -15.00
CA VAL A 59 2.30 30.94 -14.49
C VAL A 59 0.95 30.59 -13.84
N GLY A 60 0.39 29.42 -14.10
CA GLY A 60 -0.80 28.93 -13.40
C GLY A 60 -0.60 28.75 -11.90
N TYR A 61 0.65 28.60 -11.44
CA TYR A 61 0.99 28.52 -10.01
C TYR A 61 0.70 29.83 -9.26
N PHE A 62 0.54 30.98 -9.94
CA PHE A 62 0.14 32.21 -9.26
C PHE A 62 -1.23 32.12 -8.59
N VAL A 63 -2.14 31.28 -9.11
CA VAL A 63 -3.48 31.10 -8.57
C VAL A 63 -3.42 30.50 -7.15
N PRO A 64 -2.83 29.30 -6.92
CA PRO A 64 -2.69 28.77 -5.58
C PRO A 64 -1.77 29.61 -4.69
N ILE A 65 -0.69 30.20 -5.24
CA ILE A 65 0.23 31.05 -4.47
C ILE A 65 -0.46 32.32 -3.94
N ARG A 66 -1.32 32.94 -4.75
CA ARG A 66 -2.11 34.10 -4.31
C ARG A 66 -3.08 33.75 -3.19
N LYS A 67 -3.66 32.55 -3.23
CA LYS A 67 -4.53 32.06 -2.15
C LYS A 67 -3.76 31.72 -0.88
N ILE A 68 -2.55 31.18 -1.00
CA ILE A 68 -1.63 31.01 0.13
C ILE A 68 -1.29 32.36 0.75
N ALA A 69 -1.07 33.39 -0.06
CA ALA A 69 -0.89 34.77 0.44
C ALA A 69 -2.11 35.25 1.25
N ASP A 70 -3.34 34.99 0.79
CA ASP A 70 -4.56 35.29 1.54
C ASP A 70 -4.61 34.56 2.89
N PHE A 71 -4.27 33.28 2.92
CA PHE A 71 -4.26 32.49 4.16
C PHE A 71 -3.23 33.03 5.17
N LEU A 72 -2.07 33.47 4.68
CA LEU A 72 -1.04 34.07 5.50
C LEU A 72 -1.46 35.45 6.05
N GLN A 73 -2.16 36.26 5.25
CA GLN A 73 -2.74 37.54 5.65
C GLN A 73 -3.90 37.37 6.66
N ALA A 74 -4.73 36.34 6.50
CA ALA A 74 -5.85 36.02 7.40
C ALA A 74 -5.42 35.45 8.77
N GLY A 75 -4.12 35.14 8.94
CA GLY A 75 -3.51 34.65 10.18
C GLY A 75 -4.09 33.32 10.66
N LEU A 76 -3.62 32.18 10.13
CA LEU A 76 -3.94 30.76 10.47
C LEU A 76 -2.83 30.13 11.40
N LYS A 77 -2.94 28.94 12.09
CA LYS A 77 -1.95 28.39 13.13
C LYS A 77 -1.40 27.02 12.73
N VAL A 78 -0.13 26.71 13.05
CA VAL A 78 0.48 25.35 13.01
C VAL A 78 1.59 25.16 14.05
N SER A 79 1.89 23.89 14.37
CA SER A 79 2.63 23.30 15.49
C SER A 79 4.06 22.79 15.14
N TRP A 80 4.96 22.67 16.13
CA TRP A 80 6.29 22.03 16.03
C TRP A 80 6.68 21.23 17.30
N LEU A 81 7.45 20.14 17.11
CA LEU A 81 8.32 19.38 18.04
C LEU A 81 9.35 18.64 17.14
N PRO A 82 10.66 18.49 17.49
CA PRO A 82 11.12 17.75 18.68
C PRO A 82 12.40 18.24 19.45
N LEU A 83 12.43 17.91 20.76
CA LEU A 83 13.50 17.46 21.70
C LEU A 83 14.86 18.21 21.99
N ILE A 84 15.07 18.43 23.31
CA ILE A 84 16.29 18.58 24.18
C ILE A 84 17.02 19.95 24.27
N PHE A 85 16.72 20.77 25.29
CA PHE A 85 17.62 21.10 26.44
C PHE A 85 16.90 22.00 27.49
N THR A 86 17.40 21.97 28.72
CA THR A 86 16.73 22.25 30.00
C THR A 86 16.59 23.73 30.40
N LEU A 87 15.50 24.01 31.13
CA LEU A 87 15.26 25.06 32.15
C LEU A 87 15.02 26.54 31.76
N THR A 88 13.88 27.01 32.32
CA THR A 88 13.43 28.39 32.67
C THR A 88 12.51 29.13 31.70
N LYS A 89 11.26 29.32 32.16
CA LYS A 89 10.14 30.10 31.60
C LYS A 89 10.54 31.56 31.29
N LEU A 90 10.11 32.12 30.15
CA LEU A 90 8.89 32.94 30.01
C LEU A 90 8.84 33.61 28.61
N SER A 91 7.77 33.32 27.85
CA SER A 91 7.13 34.17 26.80
C SER A 91 8.03 34.93 25.80
N LEU A 92 8.10 34.45 24.54
CA LEU A 92 7.80 35.22 23.30
C LEU A 92 8.29 34.50 22.02
N ILE A 93 7.33 34.35 21.08
CA ILE A 93 7.48 34.30 19.61
C ILE A 93 7.96 32.96 18.99
N SER A 94 7.02 32.20 18.45
CA SER A 94 7.24 31.11 17.47
C SER A 94 6.09 31.13 16.46
N ALA A 95 6.37 31.41 15.18
CA ALA A 95 5.38 31.75 14.17
C ALA A 95 5.60 31.04 12.82
N PHE A 96 4.84 30.00 12.42
CA PHE A 96 4.73 29.51 11.02
C PHE A 96 3.39 28.77 10.73
N TYR A 97 2.72 29.02 9.59
CA TYR A 97 1.24 28.96 9.46
C TYR A 97 0.57 28.45 8.15
N VAL A 98 1.32 28.11 7.09
CA VAL A 98 0.80 27.33 5.94
C VAL A 98 1.79 26.21 5.64
N THR A 99 1.32 24.97 5.54
CA THR A 99 2.18 23.85 5.15
C THR A 99 2.08 23.59 3.66
N VAL A 100 3.20 23.69 2.94
CA VAL A 100 3.30 23.20 1.57
C VAL A 100 3.95 21.82 1.61
N LEU A 101 3.20 20.83 1.17
CA LEU A 101 3.66 19.46 1.04
C LEU A 101 4.25 19.27 -0.36
N PHE A 102 5.56 19.04 -0.44
CA PHE A 102 6.21 18.52 -1.63
C PHE A 102 5.94 17.03 -1.73
N ALA A 103 4.97 16.66 -2.57
CA ALA A 103 4.49 15.31 -2.72
C ALA A 103 5.41 14.49 -3.65
N ASP A 104 6.66 14.32 -3.24
CA ASP A 104 7.71 13.62 -4.00
C ASP A 104 7.41 12.13 -4.18
N LEU A 105 6.86 11.48 -3.15
CA LEU A 105 6.37 10.10 -3.27
C LEU A 105 5.20 10.01 -4.27
N HIS A 106 4.26 10.95 -4.23
CA HIS A 106 3.14 10.97 -5.17
C HIS A 106 3.60 11.19 -6.61
N ALA A 107 4.58 12.09 -6.80
CA ALA A 107 5.22 12.31 -8.09
C ALA A 107 5.97 11.07 -8.61
N PHE A 108 6.50 10.24 -7.72
CA PHE A 108 7.06 8.93 -8.08
C PHE A 108 5.95 7.94 -8.50
N LEU A 109 4.85 7.90 -7.73
CA LEU A 109 3.73 6.99 -7.95
C LEU A 109 2.92 7.31 -9.23
N ASP A 110 2.94 8.56 -9.67
CA ASP A 110 2.33 9.03 -10.92
C ASP A 110 3.16 8.62 -12.15
N ASN A 111 3.07 7.33 -12.47
CA ASN A 111 3.55 6.73 -13.72
C ASN A 111 5.08 6.73 -13.91
N MET A 112 5.87 6.69 -12.82
CA MET A 112 7.34 6.52 -12.80
C MET A 112 8.11 7.35 -13.84
N LYS A 113 7.67 8.58 -14.13
CA LYS A 113 8.32 9.46 -15.11
C LYS A 113 9.72 9.91 -14.70
N SER A 114 10.07 9.74 -13.42
CA SER A 114 11.22 10.40 -12.81
C SER A 114 11.97 9.42 -11.91
N THR A 115 13.30 9.46 -11.98
CA THR A 115 14.14 8.76 -11.00
C THR A 115 14.06 9.45 -9.65
N TRP A 116 14.50 8.76 -8.59
CA TRP A 116 14.50 9.36 -7.25
C TRP A 116 15.42 10.58 -7.16
N GLU A 117 16.60 10.50 -7.80
CA GLU A 117 17.54 11.62 -7.92
C GLU A 117 16.91 12.83 -8.64
N GLN A 118 16.14 12.60 -9.69
CA GLN A 118 15.40 13.68 -10.36
C GLN A 118 14.37 14.32 -9.43
N LEU A 119 13.65 13.50 -8.64
CA LEU A 119 12.65 14.02 -7.71
C LEU A 119 13.28 14.87 -6.61
N GLU A 120 14.45 14.50 -6.09
CA GLU A 120 15.18 15.31 -5.10
C GLU A 120 15.51 16.70 -5.64
N ASN A 121 16.09 16.73 -6.85
CA ASN A 121 16.45 17.97 -7.52
C ASN A 121 15.20 18.81 -7.86
N ARG A 122 14.10 18.18 -8.27
CA ARG A 122 12.83 18.88 -8.48
C ARG A 122 12.27 19.47 -7.20
N VAL A 123 12.37 18.78 -6.05
CA VAL A 123 11.94 19.35 -4.77
C VAL A 123 12.72 20.63 -4.45
N ILE A 124 14.04 20.62 -4.62
CA ILE A 124 14.90 21.80 -4.42
C ILE A 124 14.48 22.95 -5.34
N TYR A 125 14.23 22.66 -6.62
CA TYR A 125 13.76 23.64 -7.60
C TYR A 125 12.39 24.23 -7.22
N TYR A 126 11.41 23.38 -6.92
CA TYR A 126 10.07 23.79 -6.51
C TYR A 126 10.08 24.66 -5.25
N GLU A 127 10.89 24.27 -4.26
CA GLU A 127 11.03 25.02 -3.01
C GLU A 127 11.51 26.45 -3.26
N SER A 128 12.54 26.59 -4.10
CA SER A 128 13.14 27.87 -4.46
C SER A 128 12.16 28.75 -5.24
N VAL A 129 11.47 28.15 -6.21
CA VAL A 129 10.45 28.83 -7.03
C VAL A 129 9.30 29.35 -6.16
N ILE A 130 8.71 28.52 -5.30
CA ILE A 130 7.56 28.91 -4.47
C ILE A 130 7.93 30.06 -3.51
N LYS A 131 9.14 30.01 -2.91
CA LYS A 131 9.67 31.11 -2.10
C LYS A 131 9.76 32.40 -2.91
N ALA A 132 10.33 32.35 -4.11
CA ALA A 132 10.45 33.52 -4.98
C ALA A 132 9.08 34.10 -5.38
N LEU A 133 8.10 33.25 -5.68
CA LEU A 133 6.74 33.69 -6.03
C LEU A 133 6.01 34.36 -4.86
N LEU A 134 6.18 33.86 -3.63
CA LEU A 134 5.55 34.48 -2.46
C LEU A 134 6.21 35.81 -2.08
N MET A 135 7.54 35.88 -2.19
CA MET A 135 8.29 37.11 -1.96
C MET A 135 7.96 38.20 -3.00
N SER A 136 7.74 37.84 -4.27
CA SER A 136 7.37 38.82 -5.30
C SER A 136 5.98 39.43 -5.09
N LEU A 137 5.10 38.74 -4.35
CA LEU A 137 3.81 39.25 -3.89
C LEU A 137 3.90 40.04 -2.57
N GLY A 138 5.11 40.28 -2.04
CA GLY A 138 5.32 41.03 -0.81
C GLY A 138 4.86 40.31 0.46
N VAL A 139 4.73 38.98 0.43
CA VAL A 139 4.24 38.18 1.56
C VAL A 139 5.42 37.72 2.42
N PRO A 140 5.38 37.92 3.75
CA PRO A 140 6.42 37.40 4.63
C PRO A 140 6.41 35.87 4.62
N ILE A 141 7.50 35.26 4.15
CA ILE A 141 7.67 33.80 4.09
C ILE A 141 8.09 33.18 5.43
N ASP A 142 8.34 34.01 6.45
CA ASP A 142 8.60 33.61 7.84
C ASP A 142 7.41 32.87 8.47
N ARG A 143 6.36 32.57 7.70
CA ARG A 143 5.19 31.83 8.15
C ARG A 143 4.87 30.62 7.26
N LEU A 144 5.79 30.20 6.39
CA LEU A 144 5.62 29.07 5.50
C LEU A 144 6.40 27.86 6.02
N ASN A 145 5.75 26.70 6.12
CA ASN A 145 6.41 25.45 6.46
C ASN A 145 6.45 24.53 5.25
N PHE A 146 7.63 23.98 4.99
CA PHE A 146 7.86 23.07 3.86
C PHE A 146 8.11 21.67 4.38
N VAL A 147 7.31 20.73 3.89
CA VAL A 147 7.39 19.33 4.28
C VAL A 147 7.52 18.49 3.02
N ARG A 148 8.47 17.56 3.02
CA ARG A 148 8.63 16.58 1.95
C ARG A 148 7.87 15.30 2.32
N GLY A 149 7.08 14.74 1.41
CA GLY A 149 6.20 13.60 1.69
C GLY A 149 6.94 12.38 2.21
N THR A 150 8.07 12.02 1.59
CA THR A 150 8.90 10.88 2.02
C THR A 150 9.42 10.96 3.46
N THR A 151 9.40 12.13 4.11
CA THR A 151 9.83 12.28 5.51
C THR A 151 8.94 11.54 6.50
N TYR A 152 7.64 11.36 6.19
CA TYR A 152 6.70 10.66 7.08
C TYR A 152 5.88 9.58 6.38
N GLN A 153 5.68 9.64 5.07
CA GLN A 153 4.86 8.67 4.31
C GLN A 153 5.48 7.27 4.26
N LEU A 154 6.79 7.16 4.57
CA LEU A 154 7.51 5.88 4.69
C LEU A 154 7.56 5.36 6.13
N SER A 155 6.96 6.07 7.08
CA SER A 155 6.93 5.65 8.49
C SER A 155 6.03 4.43 8.67
N ARG A 156 6.31 3.67 9.74
CA ARG A 156 5.52 2.51 10.11
C ARG A 156 4.08 2.92 10.40
N GLU A 157 3.87 3.94 11.20
CA GLU A 157 2.55 4.42 11.62
C GLU A 157 1.68 4.77 10.41
N TYR A 158 2.23 5.57 9.48
CA TYR A 158 1.53 5.96 8.26
C TYR A 158 1.16 4.75 7.40
N THR A 159 2.10 3.80 7.26
CA THR A 159 1.86 2.56 6.49
C THR A 159 0.75 1.71 7.10
N LEU A 160 0.69 1.63 8.44
CA LEU A 160 -0.36 0.89 9.14
C LEU A 160 -1.74 1.52 8.93
N ASP A 161 -1.86 2.85 9.00
CA ASP A 161 -3.12 3.53 8.71
C ASP A 161 -3.51 3.44 7.23
N LEU A 162 -2.53 3.45 6.32
CA LEU A 162 -2.76 3.17 4.90
C LEU A 162 -3.36 1.79 4.68
N PHE A 163 -2.82 0.75 5.31
CA PHE A 163 -3.37 -0.61 5.19
C PHE A 163 -4.80 -0.69 5.72
N ARG A 164 -5.10 -0.02 6.83
CA ARG A 164 -6.47 0.05 7.37
C ARG A 164 -7.41 0.76 6.38
N LEU A 165 -6.95 1.83 5.75
CA LEU A 165 -7.71 2.54 4.73
C LEU A 165 -7.91 1.70 3.46
N CYS A 166 -6.90 0.96 3.00
CA CYS A 166 -7.00 0.08 1.83
C CYS A 166 -8.02 -1.05 2.02
N VAL A 167 -8.13 -1.56 3.25
CA VAL A 167 -9.11 -2.59 3.58
C VAL A 167 -10.54 -2.03 3.64
N GLN A 168 -10.70 -0.78 4.07
CA GLN A 168 -11.99 -0.09 4.15
C GLN A 168 -12.50 0.43 2.80
N VAL A 169 -11.60 0.89 1.92
CA VAL A 169 -11.96 1.54 0.64
C VAL A 169 -12.10 0.51 -0.47
N SER A 170 -13.20 0.60 -1.22
CA SER A 170 -13.44 -0.26 -2.39
C SER A 170 -12.63 0.19 -3.60
N HIS A 171 -12.36 -0.75 -4.51
CA HIS A 171 -11.72 -0.46 -5.81
C HIS A 171 -12.44 0.66 -6.57
N ARG A 172 -13.78 0.60 -6.61
CA ARG A 172 -14.62 1.56 -7.32
C ARG A 172 -14.47 2.96 -6.74
N ASP A 173 -14.45 3.08 -5.42
CA ASP A 173 -14.42 4.39 -4.76
C ASP A 173 -13.04 5.04 -4.90
N ALA A 174 -11.96 4.26 -4.79
CA ALA A 174 -10.61 4.75 -5.06
C ALA A 174 -10.41 5.17 -6.51
N LEU A 175 -10.88 4.36 -7.47
CA LEU A 175 -10.83 4.72 -8.90
C LEU A 175 -11.62 6.00 -9.19
N ARG A 176 -12.83 6.11 -8.62
CA ARG A 176 -13.66 7.31 -8.73
C ARG A 176 -12.95 8.52 -8.14
N ALA A 177 -12.33 8.38 -6.97
CA ALA A 177 -11.61 9.46 -6.30
C ALA A 177 -10.42 9.97 -7.12
N GLY A 178 -9.65 9.07 -7.72
CA GLY A 178 -8.47 9.41 -8.53
C GLY A 178 -8.76 9.82 -9.98
N ALA A 179 -9.99 9.72 -10.49
CA ALA A 179 -10.28 9.79 -11.92
C ALA A 179 -9.83 11.09 -12.63
N GLU A 180 -9.85 12.23 -11.94
CA GLU A 180 -9.50 13.55 -12.50
C GLU A 180 -8.03 13.95 -12.25
N VAL A 181 -7.35 13.26 -11.33
CA VAL A 181 -6.00 13.60 -10.86
C VAL A 181 -4.98 12.59 -11.40
N VAL A 182 -5.29 11.30 -11.30
CA VAL A 182 -4.43 10.21 -11.77
C VAL A 182 -4.60 10.05 -13.27
N LYS A 183 -3.48 9.95 -13.99
CA LYS A 183 -3.49 9.78 -15.44
C LYS A 183 -4.22 8.49 -15.83
N GLN A 184 -5.20 8.62 -16.72
CA GLN A 184 -5.90 7.47 -17.29
C GLN A 184 -5.04 6.86 -18.40
N VAL A 185 -4.72 5.57 -18.26
CA VAL A 185 -3.93 4.78 -19.20
C VAL A 185 -4.62 3.45 -19.46
N GLU A 186 -4.34 2.79 -20.58
CA GLU A 186 -4.97 1.51 -20.96
C GLU A 186 -4.75 0.41 -19.92
N SER A 187 -3.55 0.34 -19.36
CA SER A 187 -3.16 -0.62 -18.30
C SER A 187 -2.82 0.13 -17.01
N PRO A 188 -3.82 0.48 -16.18
CA PRO A 188 -3.59 1.30 -14.98
C PRO A 188 -2.84 0.53 -13.90
N LEU A 189 -1.81 1.19 -13.35
CA LEU A 189 -0.96 0.68 -12.29
C LEU A 189 -1.69 0.67 -10.94
N LEU A 190 -1.28 -0.24 -10.05
CA LEU A 190 -1.81 -0.30 -8.69
C LEU A 190 -1.53 0.99 -7.90
N SER A 191 -0.41 1.67 -8.17
CA SER A 191 -0.06 2.95 -7.54
C SER A 191 -1.14 4.03 -7.70
N GLY A 192 -1.85 4.02 -8.83
CA GLY A 192 -2.95 4.96 -9.09
C GLY A 192 -4.13 4.78 -8.13
N LEU A 193 -4.35 3.58 -7.59
CA LEU A 193 -5.39 3.32 -6.59
C LEU A 193 -4.95 3.73 -5.19
N LEU A 194 -3.64 3.72 -4.90
CA LEU A 194 -3.09 4.14 -3.62
C LEU A 194 -3.02 5.67 -3.49
N TYR A 195 -2.79 6.37 -4.60
CA TYR A 195 -2.66 7.83 -4.64
C TYR A 195 -3.73 8.59 -3.83
N PRO A 196 -5.05 8.41 -4.07
CA PRO A 196 -6.07 9.17 -3.34
C PRO A 196 -6.12 8.83 -1.84
N LEU A 197 -5.71 7.62 -1.44
CA LEU A 197 -5.66 7.19 -0.04
C LEU A 197 -4.49 7.86 0.71
N LEU A 198 -3.34 7.99 0.05
CA LEU A 198 -2.17 8.69 0.59
C LEU A 198 -2.49 10.16 0.85
N GLN A 199 -3.08 10.83 -0.14
CA GLN A 199 -3.49 12.23 -0.02
C GLN A 199 -4.51 12.44 1.13
N ALA A 200 -5.47 11.52 1.30
CA ALA A 200 -6.40 11.59 2.44
C ALA A 200 -5.68 11.44 3.79
N LEU A 201 -4.68 10.56 3.91
CA LEU A 201 -3.92 10.39 5.15
C LEU A 201 -2.97 11.54 5.46
N ASP A 202 -2.51 12.28 4.44
CA ASP A 202 -1.68 13.47 4.64
C ASP A 202 -2.36 14.49 5.55
N GLU A 203 -3.69 14.63 5.48
CA GLU A 203 -4.46 15.49 6.39
C GLU A 203 -4.26 15.13 7.88
N GLN A 204 -4.17 13.84 8.19
CA GLN A 204 -3.97 13.37 9.55
C GLN A 204 -2.54 13.58 10.02
N TYR A 205 -1.57 13.25 9.17
CA TYR A 205 -0.15 13.21 9.56
C TYR A 205 0.50 14.59 9.55
N LEU A 206 0.03 15.51 8.70
CA LEU A 206 0.37 16.93 8.79
C LEU A 206 -0.36 17.63 9.95
N LYS A 207 -1.33 16.95 10.60
CA LYS A 207 -2.13 17.49 11.71
C LYS A 207 -2.81 18.81 11.34
N VAL A 208 -3.48 18.81 10.18
CA VAL A 208 -4.19 19.98 9.65
C VAL A 208 -5.65 20.00 10.07
N ASP A 209 -6.22 21.21 10.11
CA ASP A 209 -7.65 21.44 10.27
C ASP A 209 -8.38 21.39 8.90
N GLY A 210 -7.68 21.71 7.82
CA GLY A 210 -8.20 21.68 6.45
C GLY A 210 -7.15 21.57 5.35
N GLN A 211 -7.64 21.32 4.13
CA GLN A 211 -6.83 21.19 2.92
C GLN A 211 -7.27 22.20 1.85
N PHE A 212 -6.30 22.73 1.13
CA PHE A 212 -6.50 23.58 -0.03
C PHE A 212 -5.97 22.90 -1.30
N GLY A 213 -6.71 23.00 -2.40
CA GLY A 213 -6.31 22.52 -3.72
C GLY A 213 -7.27 22.95 -4.83
N GLY A 214 -7.08 22.44 -6.04
CA GLY A 214 -7.98 22.71 -7.16
C GLY A 214 -9.29 21.93 -7.07
N VAL A 215 -10.33 22.38 -7.77
CA VAL A 215 -11.61 21.65 -7.87
C VAL A 215 -11.46 20.27 -8.54
N ASP A 216 -10.39 20.03 -9.30
CA ASP A 216 -10.06 18.71 -9.84
C ASP A 216 -9.68 17.68 -8.76
N GLN A 217 -9.36 18.13 -7.55
CA GLN A 217 -9.11 17.28 -6.38
C GLN A 217 -10.37 16.99 -5.55
N ARG A 218 -11.53 17.55 -5.93
CA ARG A 218 -12.80 17.44 -5.18
C ARG A 218 -13.16 16.01 -4.81
N LYS A 219 -12.97 15.07 -5.73
CA LYS A 219 -13.32 13.65 -5.49
C LYS A 219 -12.41 12.99 -4.45
N ILE A 220 -11.15 13.42 -4.34
CA ILE A 220 -10.21 12.97 -3.29
C ILE A 220 -10.61 13.58 -1.95
N PHE A 221 -10.98 14.87 -1.92
CA PHE A 221 -11.46 15.53 -0.69
C PHE A 221 -12.71 14.86 -0.13
N ILE A 222 -13.67 14.51 -1.00
CA ILE A 222 -14.88 13.76 -0.59
C ILE A 222 -14.50 12.39 -0.03
N LEU A 223 -13.55 11.68 -0.65
CA LEU A 223 -13.06 10.41 -0.13
C LEU A 223 -12.47 10.58 1.28
N ALA A 224 -11.66 11.61 1.52
CA ALA A 224 -11.10 11.89 2.84
C ALA A 224 -12.19 12.18 3.87
N GLU A 225 -13.18 13.02 3.53
CA GLU A 225 -14.32 13.32 4.42
C GLU A 225 -15.15 12.09 4.79
N GLU A 226 -15.34 11.15 3.87
CA GLU A 226 -16.12 9.93 4.09
C GLU A 226 -15.36 8.84 4.87
N GLN A 227 -14.05 8.70 4.61
CA GLN A 227 -13.29 7.53 5.05
C GLN A 227 -12.46 7.78 6.31
N LEU A 228 -11.92 8.98 6.54
CA LEU A 228 -11.13 9.29 7.73
C LEU A 228 -11.94 9.14 9.04
N PRO A 229 -13.21 9.58 9.14
CA PRO A 229 -14.01 9.41 10.36
C PRO A 229 -14.24 7.94 10.75
N LYS A 230 -14.33 7.04 9.76
CA LYS A 230 -14.50 5.59 9.99
C LYS A 230 -13.25 4.97 10.64
N LEU A 231 -12.06 5.52 10.36
CA LEU A 231 -10.81 5.21 11.06
C LEU A 231 -10.67 5.94 12.41
N LYS A 232 -11.71 6.64 12.87
CA LYS A 232 -11.70 7.51 14.06
C LYS A 232 -10.70 8.67 13.95
N LEU A 233 -10.37 9.07 12.72
CA LEU A 233 -9.58 10.25 12.43
C LEU A 233 -10.51 11.45 12.22
N GLY A 234 -10.01 12.67 12.44
CA GLY A 234 -10.83 13.88 12.36
C GLY A 234 -11.33 14.17 10.94
N LYS A 235 -12.54 14.72 10.79
CA LYS A 235 -12.99 15.32 9.52
C LYS A 235 -12.28 16.65 9.27
N ARG A 236 -11.89 16.98 8.03
CA ARG A 236 -11.27 18.27 7.67
C ARG A 236 -12.25 19.10 6.84
N TRP A 237 -12.01 20.41 6.76
CA TRP A 237 -12.66 21.27 5.77
C TRP A 237 -11.78 21.39 4.52
N HIS A 238 -12.40 21.63 3.37
CA HIS A 238 -11.71 21.65 2.08
C HIS A 238 -12.02 22.94 1.33
N LEU A 239 -10.99 23.60 0.80
CA LEU A 239 -11.10 24.82 0.02
C LEU A 239 -10.62 24.56 -1.41
N MET A 240 -11.45 24.86 -2.40
CA MET A 240 -11.18 24.53 -3.80
C MET A 240 -11.07 25.77 -4.68
N ASN A 241 -9.89 26.01 -5.27
CA ASN A 241 -9.72 27.05 -6.27
C ASN A 241 -10.26 26.61 -7.64
N PRO A 242 -10.71 27.57 -8.48
CA PRO A 242 -11.11 27.27 -9.85
C PRO A 242 -9.94 26.81 -10.71
N MET A 243 -10.25 26.03 -11.75
CA MET A 243 -9.28 25.67 -12.78
C MET A 243 -9.12 26.82 -13.76
N VAL A 244 -7.93 27.40 -13.83
CA VAL A 244 -7.63 28.44 -14.81
C VAL A 244 -7.31 27.79 -16.17
N PRO A 245 -8.06 28.14 -17.25
CA PRO A 245 -7.74 27.69 -18.60
C PRO A 245 -6.33 28.12 -19.00
N GLY A 246 -5.68 27.30 -19.82
CA GLY A 246 -4.45 27.67 -20.50
C GLY A 246 -4.68 28.70 -21.59
N LEU A 247 -3.58 29.25 -22.11
CA LEU A 247 -3.61 30.29 -23.14
C LEU A 247 -4.25 29.83 -24.46
N THR A 248 -4.31 28.52 -24.68
CA THR A 248 -4.94 27.89 -25.85
C THR A 248 -6.41 27.49 -25.61
N GLY A 249 -7.00 27.81 -24.45
CA GLY A 249 -8.40 27.51 -24.11
C GLY A 249 -8.67 26.15 -23.47
N SER A 250 -7.67 25.26 -23.40
CA SER A 250 -7.73 23.96 -22.70
C SER A 250 -6.96 23.99 -21.38
N LYS A 251 -7.04 22.94 -20.53
CA LYS A 251 -6.27 22.87 -19.27
C LYS A 251 -4.77 22.98 -19.56
N MET A 252 -4.04 23.86 -18.84
CA MET A 252 -2.58 23.97 -18.97
C MET A 252 -1.93 22.60 -18.75
N SER A 253 -1.25 22.08 -19.77
CA SER A 253 -0.67 20.74 -19.77
C SER A 253 0.84 20.82 -19.74
N SER A 254 1.47 20.06 -18.85
CA SER A 254 2.92 19.93 -18.83
C SER A 254 3.49 19.34 -20.13
N SER A 255 2.65 18.64 -20.91
CA SER A 255 3.00 17.89 -22.12
C SER A 255 3.00 18.73 -23.41
N GLU A 256 2.41 19.92 -23.39
CA GLU A 256 2.36 20.85 -24.53
C GLU A 256 3.10 22.12 -24.15
N ALA A 257 4.33 22.28 -24.63
CA ALA A 257 5.22 23.38 -24.24
C ALA A 257 4.64 24.76 -24.58
N ASP A 258 3.89 24.86 -25.68
CA ASP A 258 3.25 26.11 -26.13
C ASP A 258 1.96 26.43 -25.40
N SER A 259 1.37 25.47 -24.67
CA SER A 259 0.12 25.67 -23.92
C SER A 259 0.32 26.44 -22.59
N LYS A 260 1.58 26.67 -22.19
CA LYS A 260 1.96 27.22 -20.88
C LYS A 260 3.11 28.23 -20.98
N ILE A 261 3.11 29.22 -20.09
CA ILE A 261 4.28 30.10 -19.86
C ILE A 261 5.07 29.56 -18.68
N ASP A 262 6.33 29.20 -18.92
CA ASP A 262 7.28 28.81 -17.88
C ASP A 262 7.73 30.05 -17.11
N LEU A 263 8.03 29.92 -15.81
CA LEU A 263 8.50 31.04 -15.00
C LEU A 263 9.89 31.56 -15.46
N LEU A 264 10.62 30.74 -16.24
CA LEU A 264 11.93 31.08 -16.80
C LEU A 264 11.89 31.54 -18.28
N ASP A 265 10.71 31.66 -18.89
CA ASP A 265 10.58 32.10 -20.31
C ASP A 265 11.08 33.55 -20.52
N THR A 266 11.87 33.82 -21.56
CA THR A 266 12.32 35.20 -21.84
C THR A 266 11.15 36.11 -22.23
N HIS A 267 11.37 37.42 -22.19
CA HIS A 267 10.34 38.41 -22.55
C HIS A 267 9.72 38.11 -23.92
N GLU A 268 10.56 37.77 -24.89
CA GLU A 268 10.16 37.45 -26.27
C GLU A 268 9.29 36.20 -26.34
N VAL A 269 9.62 35.16 -25.55
CA VAL A 269 8.86 33.90 -25.52
C VAL A 269 7.49 34.12 -24.86
N VAL A 270 7.45 34.88 -23.77
CA VAL A 270 6.19 35.27 -23.09
C VAL A 270 5.28 36.02 -24.06
N GLU A 271 5.82 37.04 -24.74
CA GLU A 271 5.09 37.84 -25.71
C GLU A 271 4.56 36.98 -26.86
N GLN A 272 5.38 36.11 -27.43
CA GLN A 272 4.97 35.21 -28.50
C GLN A 272 3.81 34.30 -28.07
N LYS A 273 3.89 33.69 -26.89
CA LYS A 273 2.86 32.79 -26.36
C LYS A 273 1.53 33.50 -26.09
N ILE A 274 1.57 34.72 -25.52
CA ILE A 274 0.35 35.49 -25.22
C ILE A 274 -0.26 36.03 -26.52
N ARG A 275 0.55 36.50 -27.47
CA ARG A 275 0.06 36.93 -28.78
C ARG A 275 -0.63 35.79 -29.54
N ALA A 276 -0.14 34.56 -29.40
CA ALA A 276 -0.74 33.36 -29.96
C ALA A 276 -1.97 32.83 -29.19
N ALA A 277 -2.27 33.35 -28.00
CA ALA A 277 -3.37 32.88 -27.17
C ALA A 277 -4.74 33.10 -27.82
N VAL A 278 -5.70 32.20 -27.59
CA VAL A 278 -7.08 32.37 -28.07
C VAL A 278 -7.82 33.33 -27.15
N CYS A 279 -8.35 34.43 -27.68
CA CYS A 279 -9.01 35.49 -26.90
C CYS A 279 -10.36 35.91 -27.52
N ASN A 280 -11.23 34.94 -27.76
CA ASN A 280 -12.56 35.16 -28.33
C ASN A 280 -13.48 35.91 -27.34
N ARG A 281 -14.36 36.78 -27.86
CA ARG A 281 -15.32 37.59 -27.07
C ARG A 281 -16.56 36.83 -26.58
N GLN A 282 -16.90 35.68 -27.18
CA GLN A 282 -18.21 35.02 -26.95
C GLN A 282 -18.09 33.56 -26.50
N GLU A 283 -16.88 33.08 -26.19
CA GLU A 283 -16.66 31.68 -25.79
C GLU A 283 -16.38 31.55 -24.28
N ASP A 284 -17.06 30.58 -23.67
CA ASP A 284 -16.70 30.07 -22.34
C ASP A 284 -15.31 29.42 -22.43
N GLY A 285 -14.32 29.98 -21.74
CA GLY A 285 -12.95 29.44 -21.71
C GLY A 285 -11.85 30.36 -22.24
N ASN A 286 -12.11 31.66 -22.42
CA ASN A 286 -11.07 32.64 -22.75
C ASN A 286 -9.98 32.68 -21.66
N GLY A 287 -8.82 32.09 -21.97
CA GLY A 287 -7.68 31.98 -21.06
C GLY A 287 -7.10 33.33 -20.67
N VAL A 288 -7.10 34.31 -21.59
CA VAL A 288 -6.65 35.68 -21.31
C VAL A 288 -7.53 36.33 -20.23
N LEU A 289 -8.86 36.34 -20.41
CA LEU A 289 -9.79 36.88 -19.42
C LEU A 289 -9.73 36.13 -18.08
N ALA A 290 -9.54 34.81 -18.10
CA ALA A 290 -9.38 34.03 -16.88
C ALA A 290 -8.11 34.42 -16.11
N PHE A 291 -7.00 34.73 -16.79
CA PHE A 291 -5.79 35.28 -16.16
C PHE A 291 -6.04 36.65 -15.53
N PHE A 292 -6.83 37.52 -16.19
CA PHE A 292 -7.24 38.79 -15.59
C PHE A 292 -8.00 38.55 -14.28
N ASN A 293 -9.02 37.68 -14.30
CA ASN A 293 -9.87 37.41 -13.14
C ASN A 293 -9.12 36.74 -11.97
N PHE A 294 -8.36 35.69 -12.24
CA PHE A 294 -7.84 34.82 -11.18
C PHE A 294 -6.40 35.13 -10.75
N VAL A 295 -5.65 35.91 -11.54
CA VAL A 295 -4.26 36.26 -11.25
C VAL A 295 -4.08 37.77 -11.13
N LEU A 296 -4.41 38.52 -12.18
CA LEU A 296 -4.04 39.93 -12.28
C LEU A 296 -4.85 40.82 -11.33
N PHE A 297 -6.19 40.81 -11.41
CA PHE A 297 -7.04 41.60 -10.50
C PHE A 297 -6.81 41.28 -9.02
N PRO A 298 -6.67 40.01 -8.60
CA PRO A 298 -6.34 39.68 -7.21
C PRO A 298 -5.01 40.24 -6.73
N ILE A 299 -4.05 40.50 -7.61
CA ILE A 299 -2.74 41.08 -7.29
C ILE A 299 -2.80 42.61 -7.27
N VAL A 300 -3.53 43.23 -8.20
CA VAL A 300 -3.62 44.70 -8.32
C VAL A 300 -4.59 45.31 -7.30
N SER A 301 -5.65 44.59 -6.91
CA SER A 301 -6.66 45.05 -5.95
C SER A 301 -6.03 45.41 -4.59
N PRO A 302 -6.34 46.58 -3.99
CA PRO A 302 -7.44 47.50 -4.32
C PRO A 302 -7.11 48.62 -5.34
N GLY A 303 -5.95 48.58 -6.00
CA GLY A 303 -5.56 49.54 -7.03
C GLY A 303 -6.37 49.42 -8.33
N SER A 304 -6.25 50.41 -9.22
CA SER A 304 -6.81 50.34 -10.57
C SER A 304 -5.84 49.68 -11.55
N LEU A 305 -6.41 49.03 -12.56
CA LEU A 305 -5.70 48.51 -13.72
C LEU A 305 -5.97 49.42 -14.91
N MET A 306 -4.93 49.96 -15.52
CA MET A 306 -5.05 50.77 -16.73
C MET A 306 -5.00 49.88 -17.98
N VAL A 307 -6.05 49.89 -18.80
CA VAL A 307 -6.11 49.22 -20.10
C VAL A 307 -6.60 50.22 -21.14
N ALA A 308 -5.83 50.44 -22.21
CA ALA A 308 -6.16 51.41 -23.26
C ALA A 308 -6.56 52.81 -22.72
N ASN A 309 -5.81 53.33 -21.73
CA ASN A 309 -6.05 54.61 -21.04
C ASN A 309 -7.37 54.70 -20.26
N LYS A 310 -7.99 53.57 -19.91
CA LYS A 310 -9.14 53.49 -18.99
C LYS A 310 -8.74 52.75 -17.71
N ASP A 311 -9.16 53.27 -16.57
CA ASP A 311 -8.98 52.62 -15.27
C ASP A 311 -10.11 51.64 -14.98
N PHE A 312 -9.75 50.41 -14.63
CA PHE A 312 -10.67 49.36 -14.20
C PHE A 312 -10.37 48.98 -12.75
N PHE A 313 -11.40 48.98 -11.90
CA PHE A 313 -11.29 48.61 -10.48
C PHE A 313 -11.79 47.20 -10.20
N THR A 314 -12.67 46.68 -11.06
CA THR A 314 -13.24 45.33 -10.95
C THR A 314 -13.05 44.56 -12.24
N TYR A 315 -13.02 43.23 -12.12
CA TYR A 315 -12.94 42.34 -13.28
C TYR A 315 -14.21 42.43 -14.13
N GLU A 316 -15.37 42.59 -13.49
CA GLU A 316 -16.66 42.70 -14.14
C GLU A 316 -16.70 43.90 -15.10
N ASP A 317 -16.21 45.06 -14.67
CA ASP A 317 -16.16 46.26 -15.51
C ASP A 317 -15.28 46.06 -16.76
N LEU A 318 -14.11 45.43 -16.59
CA LEU A 318 -13.19 45.13 -17.69
C LEU A 318 -13.80 44.10 -18.65
N ARG A 319 -14.39 43.03 -18.11
CA ARG A 319 -15.04 41.99 -18.88
C ARG A 319 -16.17 42.59 -19.71
N ASP A 320 -17.05 43.37 -19.10
CA ASP A 320 -18.21 43.95 -19.79
C ASP A 320 -17.76 44.96 -20.85
N SER A 321 -16.70 45.74 -20.61
CA SER A 321 -16.09 46.62 -21.61
C SER A 321 -15.51 45.85 -22.81
N PHE A 322 -14.88 44.69 -22.58
CA PHE A 322 -14.39 43.81 -23.65
C PHE A 322 -15.54 43.16 -24.44
N LEU A 323 -16.59 42.69 -23.75
CA LEU A 323 -17.76 42.06 -24.37
C LEU A 323 -18.57 43.05 -25.24
N ASN A 324 -18.72 44.29 -24.76
CA ASN A 324 -19.38 45.38 -25.50
C ASN A 324 -18.52 45.92 -26.65
N GLY A 325 -17.24 45.55 -26.67
CA GLY A 325 -16.32 45.82 -27.76
C GLY A 325 -15.52 47.11 -27.64
N ASP A 326 -15.59 47.77 -26.49
CA ASP A 326 -14.83 48.97 -26.15
C ASP A 326 -13.33 48.70 -25.93
N LEU A 327 -12.96 47.43 -25.70
CA LEU A 327 -11.57 46.96 -25.60
C LEU A 327 -11.29 45.95 -26.70
N SER A 328 -10.15 46.08 -27.40
CA SER A 328 -9.70 45.08 -28.37
C SER A 328 -8.99 43.91 -27.69
N GLU A 329 -8.80 42.82 -28.43
CA GLU A 329 -7.98 41.69 -27.99
C GLU A 329 -6.51 42.10 -27.80
N GLU A 330 -5.99 42.97 -28.67
CA GLU A 330 -4.60 43.47 -28.57
C GLU A 330 -4.39 44.30 -27.31
N ASP A 331 -5.39 45.09 -26.90
CA ASP A 331 -5.32 45.89 -25.67
C ASP A 331 -5.16 44.99 -24.44
N LEU A 332 -5.97 43.91 -24.36
CA LEU A 332 -5.88 42.95 -23.25
C LEU A 332 -4.56 42.17 -23.27
N LYS A 333 -4.13 41.70 -24.45
CA LYS A 333 -2.90 40.93 -24.59
C LYS A 333 -1.67 41.77 -24.25
N THR A 334 -1.63 43.04 -24.66
CA THR A 334 -0.51 43.95 -24.38
C THR A 334 -0.32 44.14 -22.88
N VAL A 335 -1.40 44.47 -22.16
CA VAL A 335 -1.36 44.63 -20.70
C VAL A 335 -0.99 43.32 -20.01
N LEU A 336 -1.48 42.18 -20.49
CA LEU A 336 -1.13 40.88 -19.93
C LEU A 336 0.37 40.52 -20.13
N VAL A 337 0.95 40.86 -21.29
CA VAL A 337 2.39 40.69 -21.57
C VAL A 337 3.21 41.52 -20.61
N GLU A 338 2.90 42.82 -20.48
CA GLU A 338 3.60 43.74 -19.59
C GLU A 338 3.51 43.26 -18.14
N PHE A 339 2.30 42.91 -17.68
CA PHE A 339 2.08 42.43 -16.31
C PHE A 339 2.84 41.14 -16.01
N ILE A 340 2.76 40.12 -16.89
CA ILE A 340 3.46 38.85 -16.68
C ILE A 340 4.97 39.09 -16.70
N ASN A 341 5.49 39.89 -17.63
CA ASN A 341 6.91 40.17 -17.69
C ASN A 341 7.39 40.95 -16.47
N GLU A 342 6.66 41.97 -16.00
CA GLU A 342 7.01 42.66 -14.75
C GLU A 342 7.01 41.71 -13.55
N LEU A 343 6.03 40.82 -13.48
CA LEU A 343 5.87 39.90 -12.37
C LEU A 343 6.93 38.79 -12.41
N LEU A 344 7.28 38.30 -13.60
CA LEU A 344 8.42 37.41 -13.81
C LEU A 344 9.73 38.15 -13.52
N ILE A 345 9.89 39.41 -13.91
CA ILE A 345 11.07 40.23 -13.57
C ILE A 345 11.17 40.42 -12.06
N LYS A 346 10.08 40.68 -11.34
CA LYS A 346 10.09 40.76 -9.87
C LYS A 346 10.46 39.42 -9.25
N ALA A 347 9.89 38.33 -9.77
CA ALA A 347 10.27 36.98 -9.36
C ALA A 347 11.75 36.68 -9.65
N ARG A 348 12.28 37.18 -10.79
CA ARG A 348 13.69 37.14 -11.25
C ARG A 348 14.63 38.07 -10.47
N ALA A 349 14.15 39.22 -10.01
CA ALA A 349 14.94 40.16 -9.23
C ALA A 349 15.12 39.65 -7.79
N VAL A 350 14.09 38.98 -7.25
CA VAL A 350 14.21 38.18 -6.01
C VAL A 350 15.08 36.91 -6.24
N GLN A 351 15.26 36.51 -7.50
CA GLN A 351 15.96 35.32 -7.97
C GLN A 351 17.48 35.37 -7.91
N GLY A 352 18.10 36.37 -7.28
CA GLY A 352 19.44 36.16 -6.71
C GLY A 352 19.52 34.87 -5.85
N HIS A 353 18.36 34.34 -5.39
CA HIS A 353 18.21 33.02 -4.79
C HIS A 353 18.04 31.83 -5.77
N CYS A 354 17.40 31.96 -6.94
CA CYS A 354 17.27 30.85 -7.92
C CYS A 354 18.34 30.85 -9.03
N GLU A 355 19.18 31.89 -9.12
CA GLU A 355 20.43 31.90 -9.89
C GLU A 355 21.62 31.33 -9.09
N SER A 356 21.41 30.90 -7.84
CA SER A 356 22.46 30.17 -7.13
C SER A 356 22.82 28.90 -7.89
N ASP A 357 24.10 28.54 -7.93
CA ASP A 357 24.59 27.36 -8.65
C ASP A 357 23.80 26.09 -8.28
N ILE A 358 23.30 26.01 -7.03
CA ILE A 358 22.47 24.91 -6.51
C ILE A 358 21.15 24.77 -7.27
N VAL A 359 20.46 25.88 -7.55
CA VAL A 359 19.14 25.84 -8.20
C VAL A 359 19.28 25.59 -9.70
N ARG A 360 20.34 26.10 -10.34
CA ARG A 360 20.67 25.76 -11.73
C ARG A 360 21.00 24.27 -11.87
N GLU A 361 21.85 23.74 -10.99
CA GLU A 361 22.18 22.31 -10.95
C GLU A 361 20.94 21.43 -10.70
N ALA A 362 20.06 21.84 -9.78
CA ALA A 362 18.81 21.16 -9.52
C ALA A 362 17.84 21.19 -10.72
N LEU A 363 17.79 22.31 -11.47
CA LEU A 363 17.00 22.41 -12.69
C LEU A 363 17.55 21.51 -13.80
N GLU A 364 18.87 21.49 -13.99
CA GLU A 364 19.53 20.63 -14.97
C GLU A 364 19.26 19.15 -14.64
N LYS A 365 19.71 18.68 -13.47
CA LYS A 365 19.55 17.28 -13.06
C LYS A 365 18.10 16.85 -12.91
N GLY A 366 17.22 17.74 -12.45
CA GLY A 366 15.81 17.44 -12.23
C GLY A 366 15.03 17.20 -13.53
N TYR A 367 15.44 17.81 -14.65
CA TYR A 367 14.71 17.74 -15.92
C TYR A 367 15.56 17.24 -17.09
N GLU A 368 16.71 16.62 -16.80
CA GLU A 368 17.47 15.83 -17.77
C GLU A 368 16.59 14.75 -18.43
N GLU A 369 16.72 14.58 -19.74
CA GLU A 369 16.05 13.50 -20.47
C GLU A 369 16.60 12.15 -20.00
N VAL A 370 15.78 11.39 -19.28
CA VAL A 370 16.13 10.01 -18.96
C VAL A 370 16.00 9.21 -20.25
N SER A 371 17.12 8.79 -20.85
CA SER A 371 17.12 7.73 -21.85
C SER A 371 16.32 6.57 -21.25
N SER A 372 15.27 6.12 -21.93
CA SER A 372 14.38 5.06 -21.44
C SER A 372 15.20 4.00 -20.74
N ARG A 373 14.97 3.81 -19.42
CA ARG A 373 15.62 2.74 -18.68
C ARG A 373 15.13 1.45 -19.31
N VAL A 374 15.89 0.95 -20.26
CA VAL A 374 15.95 -0.48 -20.54
C VAL A 374 16.42 -1.06 -19.22
N VAL A 375 15.48 -1.54 -18.41
CA VAL A 375 15.80 -2.49 -17.36
C VAL A 375 16.52 -3.59 -18.11
N ARG A 376 17.86 -3.56 -18.09
CA ARG A 376 18.66 -4.69 -18.53
C ARG A 376 18.24 -5.77 -17.55
N LEU A 377 17.32 -6.64 -17.99
CA LEU A 377 17.13 -7.95 -17.41
C LEU A 377 18.54 -8.45 -17.18
N SER A 378 18.93 -8.58 -15.91
CA SER A 378 20.22 -9.14 -15.58
C SER A 378 20.28 -10.47 -16.33
N VAL A 379 21.19 -10.57 -17.29
CA VAL A 379 21.39 -11.81 -18.04
C VAL A 379 21.54 -12.89 -16.98
N GLN A 380 20.55 -13.77 -16.86
CA GLN A 380 20.56 -14.81 -15.85
C GLN A 380 21.82 -15.63 -16.12
N SER A 381 22.80 -15.52 -15.22
CA SER A 381 24.03 -16.27 -15.33
C SER A 381 23.67 -17.74 -15.31
N VAL A 382 24.03 -18.50 -16.35
CA VAL A 382 23.86 -19.94 -16.38
C VAL A 382 24.64 -20.52 -15.20
N VAL A 383 23.92 -21.02 -14.20
CA VAL A 383 24.54 -21.68 -13.04
C VAL A 383 24.92 -23.08 -13.49
N HIS A 384 26.21 -23.31 -13.70
CA HIS A 384 26.74 -24.65 -13.91
C HIS A 384 26.70 -25.43 -12.59
N ILE A 385 25.97 -26.55 -12.59
CA ILE A 385 25.89 -27.49 -11.47
C ILE A 385 26.38 -28.87 -11.93
N SER A 386 27.00 -29.64 -11.04
CA SER A 386 27.39 -31.03 -11.31
C SER A 386 26.19 -31.98 -11.33
N ASP A 387 26.36 -33.19 -11.83
CA ASP A 387 25.30 -34.22 -11.82
C ASP A 387 24.83 -34.56 -10.41
N ASP A 388 25.76 -34.60 -9.44
CA ASP A 388 25.44 -34.80 -8.02
C ASP A 388 24.59 -33.66 -7.45
N GLN A 389 24.92 -32.41 -7.81
CA GLN A 389 24.15 -31.24 -7.39
C GLN A 389 22.77 -31.20 -8.05
N LEU A 390 22.66 -31.63 -9.31
CA LEU A 390 21.38 -31.79 -10.00
C LEU A 390 20.53 -32.88 -9.33
N HIS A 391 21.15 -33.97 -8.86
CA HIS A 391 20.46 -35.00 -8.08
C HIS A 391 19.85 -34.42 -6.80
N VAL A 392 20.60 -33.60 -6.05
CA VAL A 392 20.09 -32.91 -4.86
C VAL A 392 18.92 -31.97 -5.19
N VAL A 393 19.00 -31.21 -6.28
CA VAL A 393 17.88 -30.35 -6.73
C VAL A 393 16.64 -31.20 -7.03
N ASN A 394 16.80 -32.30 -7.75
CA ASN A 394 15.69 -33.20 -8.07
C ASN A 394 15.10 -33.87 -6.82
N GLN A 395 15.93 -34.20 -5.82
CA GLN A 395 15.49 -34.70 -4.52
C GLN A 395 14.65 -33.67 -3.76
N ILE A 396 15.02 -32.39 -3.80
CA ILE A 396 14.26 -31.31 -3.14
C ILE A 396 12.89 -31.14 -3.80
N VAL A 397 12.86 -31.13 -5.13
CA VAL A 397 11.64 -30.96 -5.92
C VAL A 397 10.71 -32.16 -5.71
N ASN A 398 11.23 -33.39 -5.78
CA ASN A 398 10.51 -34.64 -5.52
C ASN A 398 9.13 -34.75 -6.22
N GLY A 399 9.04 -34.27 -7.47
CA GLY A 399 7.80 -34.29 -8.26
C GLY A 399 6.79 -33.16 -7.95
N ASP A 400 7.07 -32.29 -6.97
CA ASP A 400 6.28 -31.08 -6.74
C ASP A 400 6.49 -30.06 -7.86
N LYS A 401 5.53 -29.14 -8.02
CA LYS A 401 5.55 -28.17 -9.11
C LYS A 401 6.43 -26.97 -8.75
N ILE A 402 7.49 -26.75 -9.54
CA ILE A 402 8.22 -25.48 -9.52
C ILE A 402 7.44 -24.44 -10.33
N ILE A 403 7.14 -23.30 -9.72
CA ILE A 403 6.42 -22.21 -10.40
C ILE A 403 7.31 -21.60 -11.48
N ASN A 404 6.76 -21.43 -12.69
CA ASN A 404 7.44 -20.97 -13.91
C ASN A 404 8.69 -21.79 -14.30
N GLY A 405 8.95 -22.93 -13.66
CA GLY A 405 10.18 -23.69 -13.85
C GLY A 405 11.45 -22.97 -13.36
N ASP A 406 11.31 -21.90 -12.57
CA ASP A 406 12.44 -21.12 -12.07
C ASP A 406 12.99 -21.71 -10.77
N ASP A 407 14.06 -22.48 -10.89
CA ASP A 407 14.82 -23.06 -9.78
C ASP A 407 16.23 -22.42 -9.65
N LEU A 408 16.47 -21.27 -10.28
CA LEU A 408 17.80 -20.66 -10.37
C LEU A 408 18.41 -20.36 -9.00
N ALA A 409 17.61 -19.80 -8.08
CA ALA A 409 18.06 -19.51 -6.72
C ALA A 409 18.44 -20.79 -5.95
N LEU A 410 17.68 -21.86 -6.15
CA LEU A 410 17.95 -23.17 -5.56
C LEU A 410 19.24 -23.76 -6.12
N ARG A 411 19.40 -23.78 -7.45
CA ARG A 411 20.64 -24.24 -8.11
C ARG A 411 21.85 -23.44 -7.65
N SER A 412 21.74 -22.11 -7.56
CA SER A 412 22.82 -21.24 -7.08
C SER A 412 23.18 -21.54 -5.62
N CYS A 413 22.20 -21.87 -4.78
CA CYS A 413 22.42 -22.25 -3.39
C CYS A 413 23.18 -23.58 -3.29
N VAL A 414 22.69 -24.60 -3.99
CA VAL A 414 23.30 -25.95 -4.00
C VAL A 414 24.73 -25.90 -4.58
N ALA A 415 24.95 -25.13 -5.65
CA ALA A 415 26.28 -24.92 -6.23
C ALA A 415 27.30 -24.36 -5.23
N LYS A 416 26.86 -23.50 -4.31
CA LYS A 416 27.68 -22.86 -3.28
C LYS A 416 27.86 -23.71 -2.01
N GLY A 417 27.14 -24.83 -1.87
CA GLY A 417 27.23 -25.72 -0.70
C GLY A 417 26.80 -25.08 0.63
N ARG A 418 25.95 -24.04 0.59
CA ARG A 418 25.42 -23.38 1.80
C ARG A 418 24.07 -23.95 2.20
N SER A 419 23.69 -23.78 3.46
CA SER A 419 22.35 -24.11 3.95
C SER A 419 21.28 -23.37 3.15
N ILE A 420 20.22 -24.09 2.78
CA ILE A 420 19.12 -23.57 1.97
C ILE A 420 18.14 -22.85 2.91
N ARG A 421 17.88 -21.56 2.69
CA ARG A 421 16.86 -20.83 3.47
C ARG A 421 15.49 -21.13 2.90
N VAL A 422 14.73 -21.91 3.66
CA VAL A 422 13.39 -22.38 3.27
C VAL A 422 12.35 -21.59 4.04
N THR A 423 11.41 -20.95 3.35
CA THR A 423 10.36 -20.15 3.99
C THR A 423 8.99 -20.73 3.67
N PHE A 424 8.15 -20.88 4.69
CA PHE A 424 6.73 -21.18 4.55
C PHE A 424 5.91 -20.10 5.27
N ILE A 425 5.04 -19.39 4.54
CA ILE A 425 4.23 -18.31 5.10
C ILE A 425 2.85 -18.84 5.47
N ILE A 426 2.41 -18.57 6.71
CA ILE A 426 1.08 -18.90 7.22
C ILE A 426 0.33 -17.60 7.52
N HIS A 427 -0.92 -17.52 7.05
CA HIS A 427 -1.82 -16.41 7.34
C HIS A 427 -2.82 -16.79 8.44
N PRO A 428 -2.81 -16.11 9.61
CA PRO A 428 -3.69 -16.44 10.74
C PRO A 428 -5.16 -15.96 10.56
N LYS A 429 -5.80 -16.35 9.45
CA LYS A 429 -7.14 -15.90 9.01
C LYS A 429 -8.31 -16.46 9.82
N GLY A 430 -8.11 -17.52 10.58
CA GLY A 430 -9.14 -18.16 11.39
C GLY A 430 -8.55 -19.24 12.27
N ARG A 431 -9.31 -20.30 12.56
CA ARG A 431 -8.81 -21.38 13.43
C ARG A 431 -7.62 -22.11 12.78
N PHE A 432 -6.69 -22.55 13.61
CA PHE A 432 -5.61 -23.40 13.14
C PHE A 432 -6.19 -24.75 12.69
N HIS A 433 -5.72 -25.29 11.57
CA HIS A 433 -6.12 -26.59 11.06
C HIS A 433 -4.91 -27.39 10.57
N LEU A 434 -5.07 -28.72 10.46
CA LEU A 434 -3.97 -29.63 10.13
C LEU A 434 -3.36 -29.38 8.73
N GLY A 435 -4.04 -28.64 7.86
CA GLY A 435 -3.48 -28.23 6.56
C GLY A 435 -2.18 -27.41 6.67
N PHE A 436 -2.01 -26.62 7.73
CA PHE A 436 -0.77 -25.86 7.96
C PHE A 436 0.43 -26.76 8.32
N VAL A 437 0.18 -28.01 8.74
CA VAL A 437 1.24 -28.96 9.09
C VAL A 437 1.96 -29.48 7.84
N LEU A 438 1.33 -29.42 6.65
CA LEU A 438 1.95 -29.91 5.40
C LEU A 438 3.25 -29.20 5.04
N GLY A 439 3.33 -27.87 5.23
CA GLY A 439 4.58 -27.14 4.99
C GLY A 439 5.71 -27.59 5.93
N LEU A 440 5.39 -27.89 7.19
CA LEU A 440 6.34 -28.45 8.15
C LEU A 440 6.78 -29.88 7.78
N LEU A 441 5.85 -30.71 7.30
CA LEU A 441 6.15 -32.05 6.81
C LEU A 441 7.06 -32.01 5.58
N LYS A 442 6.88 -31.03 4.68
CA LYS A 442 7.78 -30.83 3.55
C LYS A 442 9.18 -30.44 4.01
N MET A 443 9.31 -29.47 4.93
CA MET A 443 10.62 -29.13 5.53
C MET A 443 11.27 -30.33 6.21
N LYS A 444 10.49 -31.15 6.91
CA LYS A 444 10.97 -32.38 7.54
C LYS A 444 11.49 -33.38 6.54
N SER A 445 10.77 -33.61 5.44
CA SER A 445 11.21 -34.48 4.36
C SER A 445 12.60 -34.09 3.87
N LEU A 446 12.84 -32.79 3.64
CA LEU A 446 14.16 -32.27 3.27
C LEU A 446 15.23 -32.62 4.32
N VAL A 447 14.96 -32.34 5.60
CA VAL A 447 15.92 -32.64 6.69
C VAL A 447 16.21 -34.14 6.78
N SER A 448 15.19 -35.01 6.66
CA SER A 448 15.36 -36.47 6.71
C SER A 448 16.16 -37.03 5.53
N GLN A 449 16.17 -36.35 4.39
CA GLN A 449 16.99 -36.69 3.23
C GLN A 449 18.45 -36.18 3.37
N GLY A 450 18.80 -35.58 4.51
CA GLY A 450 20.13 -35.02 4.76
C GLY A 450 20.36 -33.65 4.12
N ILE A 451 19.31 -32.98 3.64
CA ILE A 451 19.42 -31.65 3.06
C ILE A 451 19.52 -30.61 4.18
N ASP A 452 20.61 -29.83 4.17
CA ASP A 452 20.84 -28.80 5.17
C ASP A 452 20.00 -27.55 4.88
N ILE A 453 19.07 -27.24 5.78
CA ILE A 453 18.15 -26.10 5.66
C ILE A 453 18.21 -25.17 6.86
N GLU A 454 17.95 -23.89 6.62
CA GLU A 454 17.50 -22.93 7.64
C GLU A 454 16.04 -22.60 7.35
N GLY A 455 15.12 -23.22 8.09
CA GLY A 455 13.68 -23.11 7.89
C GLY A 455 13.04 -21.98 8.71
N VAL A 456 12.18 -21.21 8.07
CA VAL A 456 11.34 -20.19 8.72
C VAL A 456 9.87 -20.44 8.39
N VAL A 457 9.06 -20.64 9.43
CA VAL A 457 7.60 -20.54 9.31
C VAL A 457 7.18 -19.14 9.70
N LEU A 458 6.88 -18.31 8.71
CA LEU A 458 6.51 -16.91 8.92
C LEU A 458 5.01 -16.79 9.17
N ILE A 459 4.61 -16.30 10.34
CA ILE A 459 3.21 -15.97 10.63
C ILE A 459 2.96 -14.53 10.18
N SER A 460 2.37 -14.38 8.98
CA SER A 460 2.15 -13.08 8.33
C SER A 460 0.74 -12.58 8.58
N ASP A 461 0.65 -11.67 9.55
CA ASP A 461 -0.62 -11.21 10.08
C ASP A 461 -1.18 -9.99 9.35
N MET A 462 -0.31 -9.19 8.73
CA MET A 462 -0.69 -8.10 7.84
C MET A 462 -1.26 -8.60 6.53
N GLU A 463 -0.66 -9.63 5.91
CA GLU A 463 -1.25 -10.29 4.75
C GLU A 463 -2.62 -10.91 5.09
N ALA A 464 -2.80 -11.44 6.31
CA ALA A 464 -4.08 -11.96 6.76
C ALA A 464 -5.14 -10.87 6.98
N PHE A 465 -4.74 -9.71 7.48
CA PHE A 465 -5.61 -8.53 7.64
C PHE A 465 -6.03 -7.95 6.28
N LEU A 466 -5.08 -7.86 5.34
CA LEU A 466 -5.27 -7.29 4.00
C LEU A 466 -6.14 -8.17 3.09
N ASP A 467 -6.15 -9.49 3.29
CA ASP A 467 -7.02 -10.44 2.59
C ASP A 467 -8.48 -10.35 3.10
N ASN A 468 -9.16 -9.28 2.70
CA ASN A 468 -10.60 -9.07 2.84
C ASN A 468 -11.14 -9.16 4.28
N GLU A 469 -10.48 -8.51 5.24
CA GLU A 469 -10.88 -8.46 6.66
C GLU A 469 -11.08 -9.84 7.33
N LYS A 470 -10.48 -10.92 6.79
CA LYS A 470 -10.55 -12.24 7.44
C LYS A 470 -10.01 -12.22 8.88
N VAL A 471 -9.17 -11.23 9.20
CA VAL A 471 -8.75 -10.91 10.56
C VAL A 471 -9.05 -9.44 10.84
N SER A 472 -9.72 -9.15 11.96
CA SER A 472 -9.91 -7.77 12.41
C SER A 472 -8.62 -7.18 12.97
N TRP A 473 -8.48 -5.85 12.91
CA TRP A 473 -7.29 -5.15 13.37
C TRP A 473 -6.91 -5.49 14.83
N SER A 474 -7.91 -5.60 15.72
CA SER A 474 -7.71 -5.89 17.15
C SER A 474 -7.39 -7.36 17.44
N ALA A 475 -7.85 -8.30 16.60
CA ALA A 475 -7.60 -9.73 16.80
C ALA A 475 -6.25 -10.18 16.25
N ARG A 476 -5.63 -9.39 15.36
CA ARG A 476 -4.40 -9.74 14.63
C ARG A 476 -3.29 -10.24 15.55
N GLU A 477 -2.87 -9.44 16.52
CA GLU A 477 -1.74 -9.77 17.40
C GLU A 477 -1.97 -11.04 18.22
N ALA A 478 -3.17 -11.19 18.80
CA ALA A 478 -3.56 -12.38 19.54
C ALA A 478 -3.53 -13.64 18.67
N ARG A 479 -4.04 -13.55 17.43
CA ARG A 479 -4.03 -14.68 16.49
C ARG A 479 -2.61 -15.01 16.04
N THR A 480 -1.77 -14.02 15.78
CA THR A 480 -0.36 -14.21 15.42
C THR A 480 0.38 -14.97 16.52
N GLU A 481 0.16 -14.58 17.79
CA GLU A 481 0.77 -15.26 18.93
C GLU A 481 0.27 -16.71 19.03
N TYR A 482 -1.04 -16.93 18.94
CA TYR A 482 -1.62 -18.28 18.93
C TYR A 482 -1.00 -19.18 17.84
N PHE A 483 -0.97 -18.70 16.59
CA PHE A 483 -0.39 -19.46 15.47
C PHE A 483 1.10 -19.73 15.65
N SER A 484 1.87 -18.74 16.11
CA SER A 484 3.30 -18.88 16.36
C SER A 484 3.60 -19.95 17.40
N GLN A 485 2.83 -19.98 18.49
CA GLN A 485 2.98 -20.99 19.54
C GLN A 485 2.59 -22.39 19.05
N VAL A 486 1.45 -22.53 18.36
CA VAL A 486 1.02 -23.83 17.81
C VAL A 486 2.04 -24.36 16.81
N CYS A 487 2.57 -23.52 15.91
CA CYS A 487 3.63 -23.90 14.98
C CYS A 487 4.90 -24.34 15.71
N THR A 488 5.29 -23.63 16.78
CA THR A 488 6.48 -24.00 17.59
C THR A 488 6.32 -25.38 18.22
N VAL A 489 5.12 -25.71 18.71
CA VAL A 489 4.85 -27.05 19.26
C VAL A 489 4.96 -28.12 18.18
N PHE A 490 4.40 -27.90 16.98
CA PHE A 490 4.53 -28.84 15.87
C PHE A 490 5.98 -28.98 15.38
N ILE A 491 6.75 -27.90 15.32
CA ILE A 491 8.19 -27.93 14.98
C ILE A 491 8.94 -28.84 15.96
N ASN A 492 8.68 -28.70 17.27
CA ASN A 492 9.30 -29.56 18.28
C ASN A 492 8.85 -31.01 18.17
N LEU A 493 7.55 -31.24 18.01
CA LEU A 493 6.97 -32.59 17.85
C LEU A 493 7.54 -33.32 16.63
N LEU A 494 7.83 -32.58 15.56
CA LEU A 494 8.40 -33.11 14.33
C LEU A 494 9.94 -33.22 14.38
N GLY A 495 10.59 -32.86 15.48
CA GLY A 495 12.05 -32.93 15.63
C GLY A 495 12.81 -31.88 14.80
N LEU A 496 12.18 -30.75 14.48
CA LEU A 496 12.73 -29.73 13.59
C LEU A 496 13.38 -28.53 14.31
N LYS A 497 13.38 -28.51 15.64
CA LYS A 497 13.75 -27.33 16.46
C LYS A 497 15.11 -26.72 16.12
N GLU A 498 16.09 -27.55 15.77
CA GLU A 498 17.46 -27.10 15.45
C GLU A 498 17.60 -26.51 14.04
N LYS A 499 16.62 -26.75 13.15
CA LYS A 499 16.67 -26.36 11.74
C LYS A 499 15.55 -25.41 11.34
N VAL A 500 14.41 -25.41 12.05
CA VAL A 500 13.21 -24.65 11.69
C VAL A 500 12.72 -23.86 12.89
N ARG A 501 12.35 -22.59 12.67
CA ARG A 501 11.73 -21.72 13.67
C ARG A 501 10.45 -21.07 13.17
N ALA A 502 9.48 -20.90 14.06
CA ALA A 502 8.30 -20.06 13.79
C ALA A 502 8.62 -18.61 14.14
N VAL A 503 8.36 -17.68 13.23
CA VAL A 503 8.67 -16.25 13.38
C VAL A 503 7.43 -15.44 13.08
N LYS A 504 7.12 -14.47 13.95
CA LYS A 504 6.05 -13.51 13.72
C LYS A 504 6.55 -12.45 12.73
N ALA A 505 5.78 -12.10 11.71
CA ALA A 505 6.20 -11.07 10.75
C ALA A 505 6.56 -9.74 11.43
N THR A 506 5.80 -9.36 12.45
CA THR A 506 6.06 -8.15 13.26
C THR A 506 7.40 -8.15 14.01
N ALA A 507 8.04 -9.31 14.16
CA ALA A 507 9.35 -9.46 14.80
C ALA A 507 10.53 -9.40 13.80
N LEU A 508 10.26 -9.19 12.52
CA LEU A 508 11.32 -8.99 11.53
C LEU A 508 11.83 -7.54 11.60
N ASP A 509 13.12 -7.36 11.88
CA ASP A 509 13.75 -6.06 12.14
C ASP A 509 13.56 -5.03 11.02
N SER A 510 13.52 -5.48 9.76
CA SER A 510 13.39 -4.60 8.58
C SER A 510 11.96 -4.46 8.07
N MET A 511 10.97 -5.14 8.66
CA MET A 511 9.58 -5.01 8.25
C MET A 511 9.06 -3.61 8.59
N PHE A 512 8.53 -2.92 7.60
CA PHE A 512 8.14 -1.50 7.69
C PHE A 512 9.30 -0.52 7.95
N SER A 513 10.54 -0.92 7.65
CA SER A 513 11.61 0.06 7.42
C SER A 513 11.28 0.96 6.22
N GLN A 514 11.91 2.13 6.14
CA GLN A 514 11.69 3.05 5.02
C GLN A 514 11.97 2.38 3.66
N ASP A 515 13.01 1.54 3.58
CA ASP A 515 13.33 0.77 2.37
C ASP A 515 12.26 -0.27 2.03
N TYR A 516 11.72 -0.96 3.03
CA TYR A 516 10.64 -1.92 2.84
C TYR A 516 9.40 -1.24 2.24
N VAL A 517 8.97 -0.14 2.84
CA VAL A 517 7.79 0.62 2.41
C VAL A 517 8.01 1.26 1.04
N LEU A 518 9.21 1.80 0.80
CA LEU A 518 9.56 2.34 -0.50
C LEU A 518 9.56 1.26 -1.59
N ASN A 519 10.07 0.07 -1.31
CA ASN A 519 10.01 -1.05 -2.25
C ASN A 519 8.58 -1.53 -2.49
N MET A 520 7.69 -1.47 -1.51
CA MET A 520 6.25 -1.70 -1.71
C MET A 520 5.65 -0.69 -2.69
N TYR A 521 5.96 0.60 -2.55
CA TYR A 521 5.48 1.62 -3.49
C TYR A 521 6.06 1.43 -4.90
N LYS A 522 7.35 1.11 -5.04
CA LYS A 522 7.97 0.77 -6.33
C LYS A 522 7.30 -0.44 -6.99
N MET A 523 6.99 -1.47 -6.20
CA MET A 523 6.24 -2.63 -6.65
C MET A 523 4.85 -2.24 -7.17
N ALA A 524 4.09 -1.45 -6.39
CA ALA A 524 2.76 -0.96 -6.79
C ALA A 524 2.79 -0.11 -8.08
N SER A 525 3.89 0.59 -8.33
CA SER A 525 4.12 1.35 -9.56
C SER A 525 4.63 0.51 -10.74
N SER A 526 4.86 -0.78 -10.55
CA SER A 526 5.41 -1.67 -11.59
C SER A 526 4.43 -2.76 -12.05
N VAL A 527 3.28 -2.89 -11.40
CA VAL A 527 2.25 -3.89 -11.74
C VAL A 527 0.90 -3.22 -11.96
N THR A 528 0.09 -3.83 -12.83
CA THR A 528 -1.26 -3.34 -13.06
C THR A 528 -2.16 -3.68 -11.88
N ARG A 529 -3.23 -2.89 -11.72
CA ARG A 529 -4.26 -3.21 -10.72
C ARG A 529 -4.84 -4.62 -10.92
N ASP A 530 -5.07 -5.01 -12.18
CA ASP A 530 -5.72 -6.28 -12.54
C ASP A 530 -4.78 -7.48 -12.28
N ASP A 531 -3.47 -7.34 -12.53
CA ASP A 531 -2.47 -8.36 -12.17
C ASP A 531 -2.50 -8.71 -10.68
N THR A 532 -2.79 -7.74 -9.82
CA THR A 532 -2.75 -7.91 -8.36
C THR A 532 -4.07 -8.38 -7.74
N MET A 533 -5.14 -8.53 -8.53
CA MET A 533 -6.44 -9.04 -8.07
C MET A 533 -6.44 -10.58 -7.92
N VAL A 534 -5.52 -11.10 -7.11
CA VAL A 534 -5.33 -12.54 -6.89
C VAL A 534 -6.09 -13.08 -5.68
N THR A 535 -6.59 -12.19 -4.82
CA THR A 535 -7.44 -12.51 -3.67
C THR A 535 -8.89 -12.17 -3.95
N GLU A 536 -9.81 -12.93 -3.39
CA GLU A 536 -11.25 -12.62 -3.46
C GLU A 536 -11.60 -11.39 -2.61
N GLY A 537 -12.37 -10.45 -3.15
CA GLY A 537 -12.85 -9.28 -2.41
C GLY A 537 -13.04 -8.05 -3.28
N THR A 538 -13.61 -6.99 -2.70
CA THR A 538 -13.82 -5.69 -3.36
C THR A 538 -12.98 -4.56 -2.76
N SER A 539 -12.32 -4.79 -1.62
CA SER A 539 -11.40 -3.84 -0.99
C SER A 539 -10.03 -3.83 -1.68
N LEU A 540 -9.32 -2.72 -1.57
CA LEU A 540 -7.96 -2.58 -2.11
C LEU A 540 -6.91 -3.38 -1.34
N GLY A 541 -7.23 -3.80 -0.11
CA GLY A 541 -6.30 -4.55 0.74
C GLY A 541 -5.76 -5.81 0.05
N GLY A 542 -6.61 -6.51 -0.68
CA GLY A 542 -6.24 -7.74 -1.41
C GLY A 542 -5.10 -7.56 -2.40
N ASN A 543 -5.05 -6.41 -3.08
CA ASN A 543 -4.00 -6.10 -4.06
C ASN A 543 -2.61 -5.96 -3.41
N LEU A 544 -2.55 -5.65 -2.12
CA LEU A 544 -1.29 -5.50 -1.39
C LEU A 544 -0.73 -6.84 -0.90
N VAL A 545 -1.54 -7.90 -0.83
CA VAL A 545 -1.11 -9.24 -0.39
C VAL A 545 0.08 -9.77 -1.20
N PRO A 546 0.07 -9.80 -2.55
CA PRO A 546 1.23 -10.27 -3.33
C PRO A 546 2.48 -9.39 -3.14
N LEU A 547 2.31 -8.09 -2.88
CA LEU A 547 3.44 -7.18 -2.63
C LEU A 547 4.13 -7.53 -1.31
N LEU A 548 3.35 -7.70 -0.23
CA LEU A 548 3.90 -8.06 1.08
C LEU A 548 4.50 -9.47 1.05
N TYR A 549 3.88 -10.42 0.36
CA TYR A 549 4.43 -11.76 0.17
C TYR A 549 5.82 -11.71 -0.49
N ALA A 550 5.96 -10.95 -1.59
CA ALA A 550 7.22 -10.78 -2.29
C ALA A 550 8.30 -10.11 -1.40
N LEU A 551 7.93 -9.05 -0.67
CA LEU A 551 8.83 -8.33 0.22
C LEU A 551 9.26 -9.15 1.43
N ASN A 552 8.35 -9.95 2.01
CA ASN A 552 8.66 -10.80 3.16
C ASN A 552 9.68 -11.88 2.78
N HIS A 553 9.55 -12.49 1.61
CA HIS A 553 10.57 -13.40 1.09
C HIS A 553 11.92 -12.72 0.83
N HIS A 554 11.90 -11.47 0.36
CA HIS A 554 13.12 -10.68 0.17
C HIS A 554 13.81 -10.36 1.50
N VAL A 555 13.07 -9.92 2.51
CA VAL A 555 13.58 -9.66 3.88
C VAL A 555 14.22 -10.91 4.48
N LEU A 556 13.55 -12.06 4.33
CA LEU A 556 14.04 -13.35 4.80
C LEU A 556 15.19 -13.92 3.95
N LYS A 557 15.52 -13.28 2.81
CA LYS A 557 16.48 -13.77 1.81
C LYS A 557 16.20 -15.22 1.41
N THR A 558 14.92 -15.52 1.19
CA THR A 558 14.46 -16.88 0.91
C THR A 558 15.12 -17.43 -0.35
N ASP A 559 15.51 -18.70 -0.33
CA ASP A 559 16.05 -19.40 -1.49
C ASP A 559 15.02 -20.38 -2.07
N LEU A 560 14.27 -21.03 -1.17
CA LEU A 560 13.16 -21.91 -1.50
C LEU A 560 11.90 -21.48 -0.73
N ALA A 561 10.89 -21.01 -1.45
CA ALA A 561 9.58 -20.70 -0.89
C ALA A 561 8.66 -21.93 -1.03
N LEU A 562 8.15 -22.43 0.08
CA LEU A 562 7.11 -23.46 0.09
C LEU A 562 5.75 -22.77 0.03
N ILE A 563 4.91 -23.18 -0.91
CA ILE A 563 3.60 -22.59 -1.13
C ILE A 563 2.55 -23.67 -1.40
N GLY A 564 1.32 -23.47 -0.95
CA GLY A 564 0.21 -24.33 -1.38
C GLY A 564 -0.13 -24.10 -2.85
N ASP A 565 -0.59 -25.15 -3.54
CA ASP A 565 -1.07 -25.07 -4.92
C ASP A 565 -2.26 -24.11 -5.12
N ASP A 566 -3.01 -23.87 -4.05
CA ASP A 566 -4.08 -22.87 -3.94
C ASP A 566 -3.60 -21.41 -4.09
N SER A 567 -2.31 -21.15 -3.94
CA SER A 567 -1.72 -19.80 -3.88
C SER A 567 -0.78 -19.53 -5.06
N ILE A 568 -0.85 -20.35 -6.12
CA ILE A 568 -0.05 -20.21 -7.34
C ILE A 568 -0.24 -18.84 -8.02
N SER A 569 -1.45 -18.26 -7.96
CA SER A 569 -1.71 -16.92 -8.49
C SER A 569 -0.84 -15.85 -7.83
N ILE A 570 -0.72 -15.88 -6.50
CA ILE A 570 0.14 -15.00 -5.72
C ILE A 570 1.62 -15.20 -6.10
N ALA A 571 2.06 -16.46 -6.23
CA ALA A 571 3.43 -16.79 -6.63
C ALA A 571 3.79 -16.22 -8.02
N ASN A 572 2.89 -16.31 -8.99
CA ASN A 572 3.11 -15.79 -10.35
C ASN A 572 3.29 -14.28 -10.37
N VAL A 573 2.45 -13.55 -9.63
CA VAL A 573 2.58 -12.08 -9.50
C VAL A 573 3.87 -11.71 -8.79
N SER A 574 4.24 -12.45 -7.74
CA SER A 574 5.46 -12.22 -6.97
C SER A 574 6.72 -12.36 -7.83
N THR A 575 6.75 -13.32 -8.76
CA THR A 575 7.83 -13.45 -9.76
C THR A 575 8.00 -12.19 -10.61
N LYS A 576 6.88 -11.59 -11.06
CA LYS A 576 6.93 -10.31 -11.79
C LYS A 576 7.47 -9.20 -10.88
N LEU A 577 7.01 -9.12 -9.63
CA LEU A 577 7.39 -8.10 -8.66
C LEU A 577 8.89 -8.11 -8.32
N TRP A 578 9.49 -9.29 -8.09
CA TRP A 578 10.94 -9.38 -7.85
C TRP A 578 11.73 -8.92 -9.08
N SER A 579 11.30 -9.35 -10.28
CA SER A 579 11.94 -8.95 -11.55
C SER A 579 11.91 -7.43 -11.77
N CYS A 580 10.76 -6.78 -11.52
CA CYS A 580 10.62 -5.33 -11.64
C CYS A 580 11.58 -4.53 -10.74
N LEU A 581 11.92 -5.07 -9.57
CA LEU A 581 12.87 -4.46 -8.64
C LEU A 581 14.32 -4.93 -8.81
N GLY A 582 14.60 -5.82 -9.77
CA GLY A 582 15.93 -6.42 -9.92
C GLY A 582 16.35 -7.27 -8.70
N LEU A 583 15.37 -7.83 -7.97
CA LEU A 583 15.60 -8.68 -6.82
C LEU A 583 15.72 -10.15 -7.26
N ASN A 584 16.50 -10.92 -6.51
CA ASN A 584 16.59 -12.36 -6.73
C ASN A 584 15.25 -13.02 -6.38
N SER A 585 14.68 -13.73 -7.36
CA SER A 585 13.47 -14.53 -7.17
C SER A 585 13.81 -15.83 -6.44
N PRO A 586 13.17 -16.16 -5.31
CA PRO A 586 13.30 -17.49 -4.71
C PRO A 586 12.74 -18.56 -5.65
N ALA A 587 13.28 -19.78 -5.57
CA ALA A 587 12.62 -20.93 -6.18
C ALA A 587 11.31 -21.20 -5.42
N GLN A 588 10.18 -21.29 -6.12
CA GLN A 588 8.87 -21.47 -5.49
C GLN A 588 8.38 -22.90 -5.76
N LEU A 589 8.23 -23.69 -4.68
CA LEU A 589 7.82 -25.08 -4.73
C LEU A 589 6.39 -25.24 -4.22
N ALA A 590 5.47 -25.54 -5.12
CA ALA A 590 4.06 -25.73 -4.81
C ALA A 590 3.75 -27.17 -4.38
N PHE A 591 3.15 -27.33 -3.20
CA PHE A 591 2.71 -28.61 -2.66
C PHE A 591 1.17 -28.70 -2.57
N PRO A 592 0.58 -29.90 -2.64
CA PRO A 592 -0.88 -30.07 -2.54
C PRO A 592 -1.43 -29.61 -1.19
N VAL A 593 -2.51 -28.81 -1.18
CA VAL A 593 -3.18 -28.45 0.07
C VAL A 593 -4.04 -29.57 0.63
N LEU A 594 -4.20 -29.61 1.96
CA LEU A 594 -5.07 -30.58 2.62
C LEU A 594 -6.54 -30.27 2.32
N ILE A 595 -7.33 -31.30 2.01
CA ILE A 595 -8.78 -31.17 1.83
C ILE A 595 -9.53 -31.32 3.15
N GLY A 596 -10.63 -30.59 3.29
CA GLY A 596 -11.61 -30.76 4.35
C GLY A 596 -12.40 -32.05 4.20
N CYS A 597 -13.17 -32.39 5.22
CA CYS A 597 -14.04 -33.57 5.21
C CYS A 597 -15.18 -33.49 4.17
N ASP A 598 -15.41 -32.34 3.54
CA ASP A 598 -16.32 -32.13 2.41
C ASP A 598 -15.66 -32.35 1.03
N GLY A 599 -14.38 -32.73 0.99
CA GLY A 599 -13.63 -32.94 -0.25
C GLY A 599 -13.14 -31.64 -0.90
N LYS A 600 -13.47 -30.47 -0.36
CA LYS A 600 -12.96 -29.17 -0.81
C LYS A 600 -11.69 -28.79 -0.06
N LYS A 601 -11.02 -27.72 -0.47
CA LYS A 601 -9.86 -27.17 0.26
C LYS A 601 -10.21 -26.94 1.74
N MET A 602 -9.37 -27.43 2.64
CA MET A 602 -9.53 -27.16 4.07
C MET A 602 -9.39 -25.67 4.35
N ALA A 603 -10.46 -25.04 4.83
CA ALA A 603 -10.52 -23.61 5.04
C ALA A 603 -11.16 -23.27 6.39
N CYS A 604 -10.71 -22.18 7.00
CA CYS A 604 -11.27 -21.65 8.25
C CYS A 604 -12.75 -21.26 8.13
N SER A 605 -13.22 -20.94 6.93
CA SER A 605 -14.62 -20.60 6.62
C SER A 605 -15.57 -21.81 6.67
N ALA A 606 -15.04 -23.04 6.75
CA ALA A 606 -15.79 -24.29 6.82
C ALA A 606 -15.46 -25.08 8.12
N PRO A 607 -15.82 -24.56 9.31
CA PRO A 607 -15.43 -25.15 10.61
C PRO A 607 -15.95 -26.58 10.83
N ASP A 608 -17.08 -26.92 10.21
CA ASP A 608 -17.66 -28.27 10.28
C ASP A 608 -16.89 -29.32 9.48
N PHE A 609 -16.01 -28.90 8.56
CA PHE A 609 -15.27 -29.78 7.67
C PHE A 609 -13.76 -29.71 7.87
N LEU A 610 -13.23 -28.66 8.52
CA LEU A 610 -11.80 -28.59 8.86
C LEU A 610 -11.44 -29.52 10.02
N LEU A 611 -10.21 -30.00 10.03
CA LEU A 611 -9.63 -30.78 11.13
C LEU A 611 -8.79 -29.85 12.01
N ASP A 612 -9.33 -29.47 13.16
CA ASP A 612 -8.64 -28.64 14.15
C ASP A 612 -7.83 -29.57 15.09
N PRO A 613 -6.54 -29.30 15.34
CA PRO A 613 -5.76 -30.09 16.31
C PRO A 613 -6.30 -30.02 17.74
N PHE A 614 -7.33 -29.22 18.04
CA PHE A 614 -7.99 -29.18 19.34
C PHE A 614 -9.41 -29.74 19.31
N ASP A 615 -9.87 -30.30 18.18
CA ASP A 615 -11.12 -31.05 18.14
C ASP A 615 -11.07 -32.27 19.07
N THR A 616 -12.18 -32.57 19.74
CA THR A 616 -12.33 -33.80 20.52
C THR A 616 -12.34 -35.03 19.60
N PRO A 617 -11.99 -36.23 20.11
CA PRO A 617 -12.05 -37.45 19.32
C PRO A 617 -13.42 -37.73 18.69
N LYS A 618 -14.50 -37.33 19.38
CA LYS A 618 -15.86 -37.42 18.86
C LYS A 618 -16.09 -36.47 17.69
N GLN A 619 -15.59 -35.23 17.77
CA GLN A 619 -15.71 -34.26 16.67
C GLN A 619 -14.95 -34.73 15.43
N ILE A 620 -13.69 -35.15 15.56
CA ILE A 620 -12.89 -35.68 14.44
C ILE A 620 -13.61 -36.87 13.78
N LYS A 621 -14.12 -37.80 14.60
CA LYS A 621 -14.91 -38.95 14.10
C LYS A 621 -16.16 -38.50 13.34
N MET A 622 -16.92 -37.54 13.87
CA MET A 622 -18.14 -37.04 13.23
C MET A 622 -17.85 -36.35 11.89
N LYS A 623 -16.77 -35.55 11.81
CA LYS A 623 -16.38 -34.86 10.58
C LYS A 623 -15.97 -35.86 9.50
N LEU A 624 -15.09 -36.82 9.82
CA LEU A 624 -14.62 -37.80 8.85
C LEU A 624 -15.69 -38.85 8.49
N ALA A 625 -16.62 -39.17 9.39
CA ALA A 625 -17.73 -40.08 9.07
C ALA A 625 -18.55 -39.57 7.88
N ARG A 626 -18.76 -38.25 7.80
CA ARG A 626 -19.53 -37.56 6.74
C ARG A 626 -18.76 -37.39 5.43
N SER A 627 -17.46 -37.70 5.40
CA SER A 627 -16.64 -37.46 4.22
C SER A 627 -16.89 -38.47 3.11
N PHE A 628 -16.61 -38.10 1.87
CA PHE A 628 -16.69 -39.03 0.75
C PHE A 628 -15.59 -40.10 0.85
N CYS A 629 -15.99 -41.37 0.75
CA CYS A 629 -15.11 -42.55 0.75
C CYS A 629 -15.94 -43.76 0.31
N GLU A 630 -15.84 -44.13 -0.96
CA GLU A 630 -16.53 -45.29 -1.53
C GLU A 630 -15.58 -46.49 -1.64
N PRO A 631 -16.10 -47.73 -1.57
CA PRO A 631 -15.28 -48.93 -1.74
C PRO A 631 -14.49 -48.89 -3.06
N GLN A 632 -13.19 -49.21 -3.01
CA GLN A 632 -12.29 -49.28 -4.16
C GLN A 632 -12.10 -47.98 -4.96
N ASN A 633 -12.69 -46.86 -4.52
CA ASN A 633 -12.57 -45.58 -5.18
C ASN A 633 -11.41 -44.76 -4.61
N LEU A 634 -10.40 -44.48 -5.44
CA LEU A 634 -9.26 -43.63 -5.07
C LEU A 634 -9.48 -42.14 -5.40
N LYS A 635 -10.45 -41.81 -6.26
CA LYS A 635 -10.73 -40.43 -6.69
C LYS A 635 -11.61 -39.72 -5.67
N GLU A 636 -11.20 -38.52 -5.29
CA GLU A 636 -11.90 -37.65 -4.33
C GLU A 636 -12.15 -38.31 -2.95
N ASN A 637 -11.49 -39.43 -2.68
CA ASN A 637 -11.62 -40.16 -1.44
C ASN A 637 -10.84 -39.46 -0.33
N VAL A 638 -11.57 -38.85 0.59
CA VAL A 638 -10.98 -38.02 1.66
C VAL A 638 -10.08 -38.84 2.58
N ALA A 639 -10.48 -40.07 2.92
CA ALA A 639 -9.70 -40.88 3.85
C ALA A 639 -8.38 -41.34 3.22
N MET A 640 -8.41 -41.75 1.94
CA MET A 640 -7.19 -42.08 1.18
C MET A 640 -6.29 -40.85 0.99
N PHE A 641 -6.86 -39.69 0.69
CA PHE A 641 -6.11 -38.46 0.54
C PHE A 641 -5.42 -38.03 1.84
N LEU A 642 -6.13 -38.05 2.97
CA LEU A 642 -5.55 -37.78 4.29
C LEU A 642 -4.48 -38.82 4.65
N ALA A 643 -4.68 -40.09 4.31
CA ALA A 643 -3.68 -41.12 4.51
C ALA A 643 -2.39 -40.78 3.75
N LYS A 644 -2.49 -40.46 2.46
CA LYS A 644 -1.37 -40.09 1.58
C LYS A 644 -0.61 -38.86 2.06
N GLN A 645 -1.35 -37.78 2.34
CA GLN A 645 -0.75 -36.45 2.56
C GLN A 645 -0.37 -36.19 4.02
N LEU A 646 -0.97 -36.90 4.98
CA LEU A 646 -0.75 -36.65 6.40
C LEU A 646 -0.25 -37.90 7.14
N VAL A 647 -0.94 -39.04 7.03
CA VAL A 647 -0.64 -40.24 7.84
C VAL A 647 0.74 -40.81 7.47
N PHE A 648 0.99 -41.13 6.21
CA PHE A 648 2.26 -41.74 5.78
C PHE A 648 3.48 -40.82 5.96
N PRO A 649 3.41 -39.51 5.65
CA PRO A 649 4.50 -38.58 5.96
C PRO A 649 4.81 -38.45 7.47
N LEU A 650 3.82 -38.71 8.34
CA LEU A 650 4.03 -38.76 9.79
C LEU A 650 4.53 -40.12 10.27
N LEU A 651 4.25 -41.22 9.55
CA LEU A 651 4.75 -42.56 9.85
C LEU A 651 6.23 -42.73 9.53
N SER A 652 6.73 -42.12 8.46
CA SER A 652 8.15 -42.13 8.10
C SER A 652 9.03 -41.31 9.04
N SER A 653 8.44 -40.66 10.04
CA SER A 653 9.13 -39.84 11.02
C SER A 653 9.78 -40.66 12.14
N GLU A 654 11.10 -40.78 12.13
CA GLU A 654 11.86 -41.36 13.25
C GLU A 654 11.62 -40.65 14.60
N ALA A 655 11.34 -39.33 14.57
CA ALA A 655 11.01 -38.53 15.77
C ALA A 655 9.64 -38.85 16.39
N ILE A 656 8.74 -39.53 15.66
CA ILE A 656 7.44 -39.99 16.14
C ILE A 656 7.56 -41.51 16.24
N SER A 657 8.45 -41.97 17.11
CA SER A 657 8.90 -43.37 17.25
C SER A 657 7.83 -44.36 17.72
N ILE A 658 6.54 -43.98 17.70
CA ILE A 658 5.44 -44.77 18.24
C ILE A 658 4.75 -45.59 17.14
N PHE A 659 4.79 -45.12 15.88
CA PHE A 659 4.09 -45.77 14.79
C PHE A 659 5.05 -46.44 13.81
N SER A 660 5.29 -47.74 13.98
CA SER A 660 6.07 -48.55 13.02
C SER A 660 5.31 -48.92 11.75
N ALA A 661 3.98 -48.81 11.77
CA ALA A 661 3.08 -49.09 10.66
C ALA A 661 1.73 -48.39 10.88
N PHE A 662 0.95 -48.26 9.81
CA PHE A 662 -0.45 -47.84 9.90
C PHE A 662 -1.32 -49.06 10.24
N HIS A 663 -1.81 -49.11 11.49
CA HIS A 663 -2.61 -50.22 11.98
C HIS A 663 -4.11 -49.97 11.79
N ILE A 664 -4.79 -50.88 11.12
CA ILE A 664 -6.22 -50.82 10.82
C ILE A 664 -6.90 -51.99 11.53
N LYS A 665 -7.68 -51.69 12.57
CA LYS A 665 -8.41 -52.70 13.33
C LYS A 665 -9.71 -53.06 12.62
N ARG A 666 -9.92 -54.35 12.36
CA ARG A 666 -11.15 -54.86 11.70
C ARG A 666 -11.52 -56.24 12.26
N SER A 667 -12.82 -56.55 12.26
CA SER A 667 -13.29 -57.86 12.74
C SER A 667 -12.74 -58.99 11.87
N VAL A 668 -12.68 -60.21 12.42
CA VAL A 668 -12.26 -61.41 11.67
C VAL A 668 -13.16 -61.62 10.44
N GLU A 669 -14.45 -61.30 10.58
CA GLU A 669 -15.46 -61.36 9.50
C GLU A 669 -15.19 -60.36 8.37
N ASN A 670 -14.53 -59.25 8.66
CA ASN A 670 -14.11 -58.25 7.68
C ASN A 670 -12.65 -58.44 7.22
N GLY A 671 -12.07 -59.63 7.47
CA GLY A 671 -10.72 -60.02 7.06
C GLY A 671 -9.63 -59.89 8.13
N GLY A 672 -9.95 -59.45 9.36
CA GLY A 672 -9.03 -59.38 10.52
C GLY A 672 -7.95 -58.31 10.43
N ASP A 673 -7.45 -57.81 11.55
CA ASP A 673 -6.53 -56.65 11.62
C ASP A 673 -5.44 -56.58 10.52
N LEU A 674 -5.22 -55.37 9.99
CA LEU A 674 -4.29 -55.09 8.91
C LEU A 674 -3.21 -54.09 9.38
N SER A 675 -1.99 -54.23 8.88
CA SER A 675 -0.89 -53.28 9.13
C SER A 675 -0.13 -52.99 7.84
N VAL A 676 -0.14 -51.74 7.39
CA VAL A 676 0.50 -51.31 6.14
C VAL A 676 1.67 -50.35 6.41
N LYS A 677 2.73 -50.42 5.60
CA LYS A 677 3.95 -49.62 5.79
C LYS A 677 4.10 -48.50 4.78
N SER A 678 3.56 -48.70 3.57
CA SER A 678 3.56 -47.71 2.51
C SER A 678 2.14 -47.33 2.09
N TYR A 679 2.02 -46.20 1.39
CA TYR A 679 0.74 -45.77 0.83
C TYR A 679 0.31 -46.70 -0.31
N GLU A 680 1.26 -47.23 -1.06
CA GLU A 680 1.05 -48.23 -2.11
C GLU A 680 0.44 -49.52 -1.55
N ASP A 681 0.91 -49.97 -0.37
CA ASP A 681 0.30 -51.09 0.35
C ASP A 681 -1.15 -50.79 0.73
N LEU A 682 -1.44 -49.56 1.20
CA LEU A 682 -2.80 -49.15 1.55
C LEU A 682 -3.71 -49.12 0.32
N GLU A 683 -3.24 -48.59 -0.81
CA GLU A 683 -3.99 -48.59 -2.07
C GLU A 683 -4.29 -50.01 -2.53
N HIS A 684 -3.31 -50.91 -2.47
CA HIS A 684 -3.50 -52.32 -2.78
C HIS A 684 -4.57 -52.94 -1.88
N GLU A 685 -4.50 -52.74 -0.57
CA GLU A 685 -5.48 -53.29 0.36
C GLU A 685 -6.89 -52.71 0.20
N PHE A 686 -7.01 -51.45 -0.23
CA PHE A 686 -8.28 -50.76 -0.44
C PHE A 686 -8.96 -51.12 -1.76
N VAL A 687 -8.19 -51.31 -2.84
CA VAL A 687 -8.72 -51.61 -4.18
C VAL A 687 -8.85 -53.12 -4.39
N CYS A 688 -7.82 -53.87 -4.06
CA CYS A 688 -7.73 -55.31 -4.34
C CYS A 688 -7.93 -56.14 -3.06
N GLY A 689 -7.25 -55.78 -1.98
CA GLY A 689 -7.16 -56.57 -0.76
C GLY A 689 -6.20 -57.77 -0.92
N SER A 690 -5.38 -58.04 0.10
CA SER A 690 -4.63 -59.30 0.19
C SER A 690 -5.55 -60.53 0.21
N ASN A 691 -6.80 -60.34 0.66
CA ASN A 691 -7.89 -61.27 0.45
C ASN A 691 -8.96 -60.59 -0.44
N PRO A 692 -9.06 -60.95 -1.73
CA PRO A 692 -9.99 -60.30 -2.66
C PRO A 692 -11.47 -60.41 -2.29
N ALA A 693 -11.83 -61.36 -1.42
CA ALA A 693 -13.19 -61.48 -0.89
C ALA A 693 -13.50 -60.41 0.18
N PHE A 694 -12.47 -59.81 0.79
CA PHE A 694 -12.58 -58.85 1.88
C PHE A 694 -11.57 -57.70 1.72
N PRO A 695 -11.68 -56.88 0.65
CA PRO A 695 -10.90 -55.65 0.52
C PRO A 695 -11.20 -54.70 1.67
N LEU A 696 -10.27 -53.78 1.96
CA LEU A 696 -10.40 -52.85 3.07
C LEU A 696 -11.66 -51.98 2.92
N HIS A 697 -12.57 -52.09 3.89
CA HIS A 697 -13.83 -51.37 3.88
C HIS A 697 -13.63 -49.88 4.21
N PRO A 698 -14.35 -48.94 3.55
CA PRO A 698 -14.29 -47.50 3.83
C PRO A 698 -14.47 -47.11 5.30
N GLY A 699 -15.37 -47.79 6.01
CA GLY A 699 -15.62 -47.54 7.43
C GLY A 699 -14.41 -47.84 8.32
N ASP A 700 -13.69 -48.92 8.02
CA ASP A 700 -12.50 -49.33 8.78
C ASP A 700 -11.33 -48.38 8.49
N LEU A 701 -11.14 -48.00 7.22
CA LEU A 701 -10.17 -46.99 6.81
C LEU A 701 -10.42 -45.65 7.53
N LYS A 702 -11.66 -45.14 7.48
CA LYS A 702 -12.02 -43.89 8.18
C LYS A 702 -11.72 -43.98 9.67
N ASN A 703 -12.11 -45.08 10.33
CA ASN A 703 -11.85 -45.26 11.75
C ASN A 703 -10.34 -45.31 12.08
N ALA A 704 -9.54 -45.94 11.22
CA ALA A 704 -8.09 -45.97 11.39
C ALA A 704 -7.45 -44.58 11.21
N VAL A 705 -7.86 -43.81 10.20
CA VAL A 705 -7.41 -42.43 10.00
C VAL A 705 -7.82 -41.54 11.19
N VAL A 706 -9.04 -41.67 11.69
CA VAL A 706 -9.50 -40.98 12.92
C VAL A 706 -8.64 -41.36 14.11
N GLY A 707 -8.34 -42.64 14.29
CA GLY A 707 -7.50 -43.15 15.37
C GLY A 707 -6.10 -42.53 15.33
N PHE A 708 -5.47 -42.55 14.15
CA PHE A 708 -4.14 -41.98 13.94
C PHE A 708 -4.10 -40.49 14.22
N ILE A 709 -5.04 -39.71 13.66
CA ILE A 709 -5.10 -38.26 13.87
C ILE A 709 -5.28 -37.94 15.36
N ASN A 710 -6.17 -38.66 16.05
CA ASN A 710 -6.37 -38.47 17.49
C ASN A 710 -5.12 -38.74 18.30
N GLU A 711 -4.39 -39.80 17.96
CA GLU A 711 -3.17 -40.15 18.67
C GLU A 711 -2.06 -39.12 18.42
N PHE A 712 -1.86 -38.70 17.16
CA PHE A 712 -0.94 -37.63 16.79
C PHE A 712 -1.26 -36.31 17.52
N VAL A 713 -2.52 -35.89 17.51
CA VAL A 713 -2.99 -34.71 18.23
C VAL A 713 -2.84 -34.88 19.75
N SER A 714 -3.05 -36.08 20.29
CA SER A 714 -2.84 -36.33 21.72
C SER A 714 -1.38 -36.13 22.15
N MET A 715 -0.41 -36.35 21.27
CA MET A 715 1.01 -36.07 21.55
C MET A 715 1.24 -34.57 21.72
N LEU A 716 0.60 -33.75 20.89
CA LEU A 716 0.58 -32.30 21.04
C LEU A 716 -0.04 -31.88 22.39
N LEU A 717 -1.13 -32.53 22.80
CA LEU A 717 -1.76 -32.31 24.10
C LEU A 717 -0.95 -32.87 25.29
N ARG A 718 -0.02 -33.80 25.11
CA ARG A 718 0.88 -34.26 26.19
C ARG A 718 2.04 -33.28 26.38
N TYR A 719 2.55 -32.71 25.29
CA TYR A 719 3.47 -31.56 25.34
C TYR A 719 2.87 -30.37 26.11
N LYS A 720 1.53 -30.25 26.13
CA LYS A 720 0.74 -29.27 26.92
C LYS A 720 1.05 -29.23 28.40
N HIS A 721 1.34 -30.38 29.02
CA HIS A 721 1.58 -30.44 30.47
C HIS A 721 3.02 -30.09 30.86
N GLN A 722 3.93 -30.07 29.88
CA GLN A 722 5.33 -29.69 30.10
C GLN A 722 5.60 -28.19 29.85
N CYS A 723 4.69 -27.49 29.16
CA CYS A 723 4.83 -26.08 28.80
C CYS A 723 3.65 -25.22 29.34
N LEU A 724 3.92 -24.31 30.29
CA LEU A 724 2.92 -23.38 30.87
C LEU A 724 2.14 -22.52 29.83
N TRP A 725 2.67 -22.38 28.62
CA TRP A 725 2.17 -21.49 27.56
C TRP A 725 0.79 -21.89 26.98
N LEU A 726 0.38 -23.16 27.09
CA LEU A 726 -0.88 -23.65 26.52
C LEU A 726 -2.14 -23.31 27.35
N VAL A 727 -2.01 -22.89 28.61
CA VAL A 727 -3.13 -22.34 29.39
C VAL A 727 -3.61 -21.02 28.77
N VAL A 728 -2.67 -20.20 28.28
CA VAL A 728 -2.96 -18.96 27.56
C VAL A 728 -3.70 -19.26 26.25
N ILE A 729 -3.21 -20.22 25.46
CA ILE A 729 -3.85 -20.66 24.21
C ILE A 729 -5.29 -21.14 24.41
N PHE A 730 -5.55 -21.90 25.48
CA PHE A 730 -6.89 -22.41 25.78
C PHE A 730 -7.86 -21.30 26.21
N ILE A 731 -7.39 -20.30 26.95
CA ILE A 731 -8.16 -19.09 27.28
C ILE A 731 -8.50 -18.32 26.00
N PHE A 732 -7.54 -18.19 25.06
CA PHE A 732 -7.76 -17.56 23.76
C PHE A 732 -8.77 -18.31 22.86
N GLN A 733 -8.84 -19.64 22.94
CA GLN A 733 -9.85 -20.43 22.22
C GLN A 733 -11.28 -20.24 22.77
N GLN A 734 -11.43 -19.98 24.08
CA GLN A 734 -12.76 -19.76 24.69
C GLN A 734 -13.26 -18.32 24.60
N SER A 735 -12.38 -17.35 24.39
CA SER A 735 -12.77 -15.96 24.15
C SER A 735 -13.41 -15.77 22.75
N ASN A 736 -14.38 -14.84 22.64
CA ASN A 736 -15.06 -14.43 21.39
C ASN A 736 -14.13 -13.75 20.34
N LEU A 737 -12.86 -14.13 20.24
CA LEU A 737 -11.88 -13.60 19.28
C LEU A 737 -11.98 -14.24 17.88
N TRP A 738 -12.85 -15.25 17.74
CA TRP A 738 -13.06 -16.02 16.52
C TRP A 738 -14.30 -15.60 15.73
N SER A 739 -15.20 -14.84 16.35
CA SER A 739 -16.27 -14.07 15.70
C SER A 739 -15.74 -12.74 15.22
#